data_AF-M4FEE3-F1
#
_entry.id   AF-M4FEE3-F1
#
_cell.length_a   1.000
_cell.length_b   1.000
_cell.length_c   1.000
_cell.angle_alpha   90.00
_cell.angle_beta   90.00
_cell.angle_gamma   90.00
#
_symmetry.space_group_name_H-M   'P 1'
#
loop_
_entity.id
_entity.type
_entity.pdbx_description
1 polymer ?
#
loop_
_entity_poly.entity_id
_entity_poly.type
_entity_poly.pdbx_seq_one_letter_code
_entity_poly.pdbx_strand_id
1 'polypeptide(L)'
;MHRVASSGSNGGSVRARKEKKLTYVLNDANDTQHCAGVNCLDVLKSSVSSDQSYLFTGSRDGTLKRWSFDEDAPLCSATFESHVDWVNDAALAGDSTLVSCSSDTTVKTWDSLSDGVCTRTLRQHSDYVTCLAVAANNCNVVASGGLGGEVFIWDIEAALSPVTKANDSTEDSSSNGANGLGSSQPVASLRNVGSSNNISVQSSPSHGYAPTVAKGHKESVYALAMNDTGTTLVSGGTEKVLRVWDPRTGSKSMKLRGHTDNVRVLLLDSTGRFCLSGSSDSMIRLWDLGQQRCLHTYAVHTDSVWALACTSSFTHVYSGGRDQSLYLTDLGTRESVLLCTKEHPIQQLALQDDSIWVATTDSSVERWPAEVQSPQKVFQRGGSFLAGNLSFNRARVSLEGLNPPPAYKEPSITIPGSHPIVQHEILNNKRQILTKDAADSVKLWNITKGVVVEDFGKISFEEKKEELFEMVSIPSWFTVDTRLGCLSVHLETPQCFSAEMYSADLKVSGRPEDDKINLARETLKGLMGHWLAKKKHKPKPQASASGDILSVKDSKKNPTASKSEDSSAANDPVYPPFEFPSVSPPSIITEGSQGGPWRKKITEFTGTEDEKDFPLWCLDAVLNNRLPPRENTKLSFFLHPCEGSNVQVVTLGKLSAPRILRVHKVTNYVVEKMVLDSPLDSLAIDGGPQPLFAGNGLLPSGSKPWQKLKPSIEILCNNQVLAPEMSLATVRVYIWKKPEDLILNYRVAIAR
;
A
#
# COMPACT_ATOMS: atom_id res chain seq x y z
N MET A 1 12.79 -12.65 -6.60
CA MET A 1 11.42 -12.47 -7.14
C MET A 1 11.06 -13.67 -8.00
N HIS A 2 10.22 -14.58 -7.50
CA HIS A 2 9.57 -15.59 -8.35
C HIS A 2 8.18 -15.08 -8.74
N ARG A 3 7.86 -15.21 -10.03
CA ARG A 3 6.61 -14.77 -10.67
C ARG A 3 5.40 -15.45 -10.00
N VAL A 4 4.57 -14.70 -9.27
CA VAL A 4 3.21 -15.14 -8.96
C VAL A 4 2.40 -14.87 -10.22
N ALA A 5 1.96 -15.95 -10.87
CA ALA A 5 1.22 -15.87 -12.11
C ALA A 5 -0.15 -15.23 -11.87
N SER A 6 -0.33 -13.99 -12.32
CA SER A 6 -1.67 -13.44 -12.59
C SER A 6 -2.17 -14.07 -13.89
N SER A 7 -3.14 -14.97 -13.79
CA SER A 7 -3.82 -15.57 -14.94
C SER A 7 -4.73 -14.53 -15.60
N GLY A 8 -4.24 -13.89 -16.66
CA GLY A 8 -5.05 -13.06 -17.55
C GLY A 8 -5.97 -13.91 -18.43
N SER A 9 -7.25 -14.02 -18.06
CA SER A 9 -8.31 -14.49 -18.95
C SER A 9 -8.70 -13.36 -19.91
N ASN A 10 -8.38 -13.52 -21.20
CA ASN A 10 -8.88 -12.69 -22.29
C ASN A 10 -10.26 -13.20 -22.73
N GLY A 11 -11.31 -12.70 -22.09
CA GLY A 11 -12.69 -12.78 -22.56
C GLY A 11 -13.18 -11.38 -22.91
N GLY A 12 -13.49 -11.13 -24.18
CA GLY A 12 -14.08 -9.88 -24.66
C GLY A 12 -15.46 -9.66 -24.04
N SER A 13 -15.49 -8.91 -22.95
CA SER A 13 -16.68 -8.27 -22.40
C SER A 13 -16.30 -6.82 -22.16
N VAL A 14 -17.21 -5.90 -22.51
CA VAL A 14 -17.08 -4.47 -22.20
C VAL A 14 -16.96 -4.35 -20.69
N ARG A 15 -15.72 -4.34 -20.17
CA ARG A 15 -15.45 -4.23 -18.74
C ARG A 15 -16.03 -2.90 -18.29
N ALA A 16 -17.07 -2.95 -17.46
CA ALA A 16 -17.41 -1.84 -16.59
C ALA A 16 -16.10 -1.38 -15.92
N ARG A 17 -15.80 -0.09 -16.02
CA ARG A 17 -14.58 0.49 -15.46
C ARG A 17 -14.50 0.06 -14.00
N LYS A 18 -13.54 -0.81 -13.66
CA LYS A 18 -13.38 -1.33 -12.30
C LYS A 18 -13.26 -0.12 -11.37
N GLU A 19 -14.17 0.01 -10.41
CA GLU A 19 -14.15 1.15 -9.50
C GLU A 19 -12.83 1.16 -8.71
N LYS A 20 -12.32 2.36 -8.45
CA LYS A 20 -11.06 2.54 -7.74
C LYS A 20 -11.17 2.00 -6.32
N LYS A 21 -10.17 1.23 -5.91
CA LYS A 21 -10.03 0.70 -4.54
C LYS A 21 -9.45 1.76 -3.61
N LEU A 22 -9.82 1.71 -2.33
CA LEU A 22 -9.15 2.46 -1.27
C LEU A 22 -8.51 1.45 -0.31
N THR A 23 -7.20 1.60 -0.07
CA THR A 23 -6.46 0.80 0.92
C THR A 23 -5.95 1.73 2.00
N TYR A 24 -5.93 1.26 3.25
CA TYR A 24 -5.19 1.93 4.31
C TYR A 24 -4.23 0.94 4.98
N VAL A 25 -3.02 1.41 5.23
CA VAL A 25 -1.92 0.64 5.80
C VAL A 25 -1.78 1.00 7.28
N LEU A 26 -1.76 -0.01 8.14
CA LEU A 26 -1.57 0.13 9.57
C LEU A 26 -0.16 -0.32 9.95
N ASN A 27 0.60 0.61 10.54
CA ASN A 27 1.89 0.34 11.13
C ASN A 27 1.74 0.19 12.64
N ASP A 28 2.65 -0.58 13.24
CA ASP A 28 2.80 -0.61 14.69
C ASP A 28 3.41 0.72 15.18
N ALA A 29 3.53 0.90 16.50
CA ALA A 29 3.94 2.16 17.13
C ALA A 29 5.30 2.71 16.67
N ASN A 30 6.20 1.88 16.10
CA ASN A 30 7.53 2.31 15.70
C ASN A 30 7.66 2.55 14.18
N ASP A 31 7.18 3.70 13.72
CA ASP A 31 7.25 4.11 12.32
C ASP A 31 8.67 4.56 11.89
N THR A 32 9.65 4.57 12.80
CA THR A 32 11.04 4.96 12.50
C THR A 32 11.87 3.83 11.89
N GLN A 33 11.44 2.58 12.06
CA GLN A 33 12.16 1.40 11.57
C GLN A 33 11.52 0.84 10.31
N HIS A 34 12.32 0.15 9.49
CA HIS A 34 11.75 -0.68 8.42
C HIS A 34 11.07 -1.90 9.01
N CYS A 35 9.96 -2.33 8.41
CA CYS A 35 9.22 -3.53 8.85
C CYS A 35 9.30 -4.68 7.85
N ALA A 36 10.11 -4.55 6.81
CA ALA A 36 10.39 -5.59 5.82
C ALA A 36 11.82 -5.47 5.29
N GLY A 37 12.26 -6.46 4.51
CA GLY A 37 13.62 -6.54 3.99
C GLY A 37 14.08 -5.31 3.20
N VAL A 38 15.34 -4.91 3.39
CA VAL A 38 15.94 -3.76 2.70
C VAL A 38 16.55 -4.22 1.37
N ASN A 39 16.09 -3.67 0.25
CA ASN A 39 16.55 -4.05 -1.08
C ASN A 39 17.72 -3.19 -1.58
N CYS A 40 17.80 -1.92 -1.17
CA CYS A 40 18.80 -0.99 -1.69
C CYS A 40 19.34 -0.04 -0.62
N LEU A 41 20.56 0.40 -0.85
CA LEU A 41 21.35 1.27 0.01
C LEU A 41 22.09 2.27 -0.86
N ASP A 42 22.13 3.54 -0.44
CA ASP A 42 23.04 4.53 -1.01
C ASP A 42 23.53 5.51 0.06
N VAL A 43 24.73 6.05 -0.11
CA VAL A 43 25.41 6.88 0.90
C VAL A 43 25.71 8.26 0.32
N LEU A 44 25.16 9.30 0.96
CA LEU A 44 25.54 10.67 0.68
C LEU A 44 26.74 11.03 1.56
N LYS A 45 27.91 11.22 0.91
CA LYS A 45 29.13 11.68 1.57
C LYS A 45 29.14 13.20 1.61
N SER A 46 29.37 13.77 2.78
CA SER A 46 29.67 15.19 2.87
C SER A 46 31.02 15.50 2.21
N SER A 47 31.06 16.56 1.40
CA SER A 47 32.30 17.10 0.80
C SER A 47 33.07 18.02 1.76
N VAL A 48 32.46 18.43 2.87
CA VAL A 48 33.02 19.35 3.88
C VAL A 48 33.02 18.67 5.25
N SER A 49 34.12 18.79 6.00
CA SER A 49 34.31 18.13 7.31
C SER A 49 33.31 18.54 8.41
N SER A 50 32.30 19.36 8.11
CA SER A 50 31.26 19.83 9.03
C SER A 50 29.85 19.28 8.75
N ASP A 51 29.56 18.70 7.57
CA ASP A 51 28.19 18.23 7.26
C ASP A 51 28.03 16.74 7.55
N GLN A 52 26.85 16.39 8.06
CA GLN A 52 26.47 15.02 8.39
C GLN A 52 26.40 14.14 7.14
N SER A 53 26.99 12.96 7.21
CA SER A 53 26.82 11.91 6.19
C SER A 53 25.50 11.18 6.42
N TYR A 54 24.81 10.84 5.32
CA TYR A 54 23.52 10.18 5.39
C TYR A 54 23.54 8.84 4.66
N LEU A 55 22.86 7.83 5.21
CA LEU A 55 22.52 6.59 4.51
C LEU A 55 21.05 6.64 4.11
N PHE A 56 20.79 6.28 2.87
CA PHE A 56 19.45 6.06 2.35
C PHE A 56 19.20 4.57 2.24
N THR A 57 18.05 4.11 2.74
CA THR A 57 17.64 2.71 2.68
C THR A 57 16.27 2.60 2.02
N GLY A 58 16.12 1.71 1.04
CA GLY A 58 14.84 1.43 0.40
C GLY A 58 14.37 0.01 0.71
N SER A 59 13.13 -0.12 1.20
CA SER A 59 12.60 -1.36 1.78
C SER A 59 11.41 -1.93 1.00
N ARG A 60 11.18 -3.23 1.24
CA ARG A 60 9.96 -3.95 0.81
C ARG A 60 8.69 -3.49 1.53
N ASP A 61 8.80 -2.63 2.53
CA ASP A 61 7.64 -1.97 3.16
C ASP A 61 7.07 -0.80 2.32
N GLY A 62 7.72 -0.48 1.20
CA GLY A 62 7.34 0.58 0.28
C GLY A 62 7.77 1.98 0.71
N THR A 63 8.66 2.08 1.70
CA THR A 63 9.23 3.35 2.17
C THR A 63 10.73 3.42 1.86
N LEU A 64 11.24 4.65 1.72
CA LEU A 64 12.66 4.92 1.91
C LEU A 64 12.88 5.67 3.22
N LYS A 65 14.04 5.48 3.84
CA LYS A 65 14.43 6.19 5.06
C LYS A 65 15.82 6.80 4.90
N ARG A 66 15.99 7.98 5.47
CA ARG A 66 17.29 8.65 5.62
C ARG A 66 17.73 8.52 7.06
N TRP A 67 18.95 8.05 7.24
CA TRP A 67 19.56 7.83 8.54
C TRP A 67 20.76 8.76 8.73
N SER A 68 20.81 9.42 9.87
CA SER A 68 21.99 10.13 10.35
C SER A 68 22.70 9.25 11.37
N PHE A 69 24.03 9.30 11.37
CA PHE A 69 24.85 8.54 12.30
C PHE A 69 25.86 9.50 12.90
N ASP A 70 25.55 9.99 14.10
CA ASP A 70 26.56 10.57 14.97
C ASP A 70 27.15 9.41 15.82
N GLU A 71 28.33 9.61 16.44
CA GLU A 71 29.12 8.54 17.06
C GLU A 71 28.38 7.63 18.08
N ASP A 72 27.22 8.05 18.60
CA ASP A 72 26.48 7.36 19.66
C ASP A 72 25.33 6.43 19.20
N ALA A 73 24.67 6.67 18.05
CA ALA A 73 23.62 5.76 17.51
C ALA A 73 23.06 6.19 16.12
N PRO A 74 22.61 5.23 15.28
CA PRO A 74 21.81 5.52 14.09
C PRO A 74 20.43 6.12 14.43
N LEU A 75 20.09 7.28 13.88
CA LEU A 75 18.78 7.92 14.02
C LEU A 75 18.08 8.05 12.67
N CYS A 76 16.79 7.69 12.61
CA CYS A 76 15.94 7.94 11.44
C CYS A 76 15.62 9.44 11.35
N SER A 77 16.21 10.12 10.37
CA SER A 77 16.01 11.56 10.13
C SER A 77 14.72 11.85 9.35
N ALA A 78 14.44 11.08 8.30
CA ALA A 78 13.26 11.27 7.46
C ALA A 78 12.74 9.96 6.88
N THR A 79 11.43 9.88 6.63
CA THR A 79 10.78 8.77 5.91
C THR A 79 10.13 9.31 4.64
N PHE A 80 10.53 8.76 3.50
CA PHE A 80 10.03 9.10 2.17
C PHE A 80 8.93 8.11 1.81
N GLU A 81 7.69 8.57 1.85
CA GLU A 81 6.52 7.72 1.65
C GLU A 81 5.71 8.18 0.44
N SER A 82 5.73 7.38 -0.62
CA SER A 82 4.93 7.63 -1.83
C SER A 82 4.78 6.38 -2.69
N HIS A 83 5.75 5.46 -2.64
CA HIS A 83 5.64 4.16 -3.28
C HIS A 83 4.55 3.32 -2.60
N VAL A 84 3.84 2.53 -3.41
CA VAL A 84 2.73 1.68 -2.96
C VAL A 84 3.12 0.19 -2.90
N ASP A 85 4.34 -0.12 -3.30
CA ASP A 85 4.91 -1.46 -3.38
C ASP A 85 6.42 -1.40 -3.06
N TRP A 86 7.10 -2.54 -3.10
CA TRP A 86 8.51 -2.65 -2.74
C TRP A 86 9.38 -1.62 -3.47
N VAL A 87 10.23 -0.91 -2.72
CA VAL A 87 11.31 -0.13 -3.31
C VAL A 87 12.42 -1.11 -3.68
N ASN A 88 12.76 -1.19 -4.97
CA ASN A 88 13.70 -2.18 -5.49
C ASN A 88 15.11 -1.62 -5.59
N ASP A 89 15.23 -0.34 -5.96
CA ASP A 89 16.52 0.34 -6.05
C ASP A 89 16.37 1.83 -5.75
N ALA A 90 17.46 2.43 -5.27
CA ALA A 90 17.54 3.85 -4.97
C ALA A 90 18.98 4.33 -5.17
N ALA A 91 19.13 5.49 -5.79
CA ALA A 91 20.43 6.08 -6.07
C ALA A 91 20.36 7.60 -6.06
N LEU A 92 21.42 8.23 -5.56
CA LEU A 92 21.63 9.67 -5.56
C LEU A 92 22.13 10.11 -6.94
N ALA A 93 21.49 11.13 -7.50
CA ALA A 93 21.82 11.75 -8.76
C ALA A 93 22.02 13.25 -8.57
N GLY A 94 23.13 13.77 -9.10
CA GLY A 94 23.55 15.15 -8.88
C GLY A 94 23.82 15.45 -7.40
N ASP A 95 23.64 16.72 -7.00
CA ASP A 95 24.05 17.18 -5.67
C ASP A 95 23.02 16.87 -4.56
N SER A 96 21.72 16.77 -4.89
CA SER A 96 20.66 16.59 -3.88
C SER A 96 19.44 15.79 -4.34
N THR A 97 19.47 15.16 -5.51
CA THR A 97 18.29 14.40 -5.98
C THR A 97 18.44 12.92 -5.66
N LEU A 98 17.52 12.38 -4.86
CA LEU A 98 17.38 10.94 -4.70
C LEU A 98 16.41 10.42 -5.77
N VAL A 99 16.76 9.32 -6.43
CA VAL A 99 15.90 8.63 -7.38
C VAL A 99 15.64 7.22 -6.87
N SER A 100 14.38 6.80 -6.88
CA SER A 100 13.98 5.46 -6.45
C SER A 100 13.12 4.77 -7.51
N CYS A 101 13.17 3.45 -7.54
CA CYS A 101 12.34 2.63 -8.42
C CYS A 101 11.62 1.53 -7.64
N SER A 102 10.44 1.12 -8.12
CA SER A 102 9.57 0.24 -7.34
C SER A 102 8.81 -0.78 -8.19
N SER A 103 8.34 -1.82 -7.50
CA SER A 103 7.37 -2.78 -8.02
C SER A 103 5.99 -2.16 -8.29
N ASP A 104 5.75 -0.90 -7.91
CA ASP A 104 4.55 -0.16 -8.31
C ASP A 104 4.58 0.41 -9.74
N THR A 105 5.56 -0.04 -10.54
CA THR A 105 5.84 0.36 -11.93
C THR A 105 6.28 1.82 -12.10
N THR A 106 6.68 2.50 -11.02
CA THR A 106 7.10 3.91 -11.07
C THR A 106 8.57 4.11 -10.74
N VAL A 107 9.12 5.18 -11.30
CA VAL A 107 10.36 5.81 -10.85
C VAL A 107 10.00 7.13 -10.20
N LYS A 108 10.50 7.39 -8.99
CA LYS A 108 10.22 8.62 -8.25
C LYS A 108 11.51 9.39 -8.00
N THR A 109 11.36 10.71 -7.98
CA THR A 109 12.43 11.64 -7.61
C THR A 109 12.05 12.31 -6.31
N TRP A 110 13.07 12.62 -5.51
CA TRP A 110 12.93 13.20 -4.19
C TRP A 110 14.08 14.19 -3.98
N ASP A 111 13.83 15.23 -3.19
CA ASP A 111 14.92 16.01 -2.61
C ASP A 111 15.49 15.23 -1.41
N SER A 112 16.76 14.84 -1.51
CA SER A 112 17.45 13.97 -0.55
C SER A 112 17.57 14.59 0.84
N LEU A 113 17.52 15.93 0.92
CA LEU A 113 17.62 16.69 2.18
C LEU A 113 16.25 17.12 2.71
N SER A 114 15.18 16.98 1.94
CA SER A 114 13.81 17.28 2.39
C SER A 114 13.25 16.28 3.41
N ASP A 115 12.10 16.62 4.01
CA ASP A 115 11.34 15.76 4.93
C ASP A 115 10.48 14.71 4.21
N GLY A 116 10.98 14.13 3.11
CA GLY A 116 10.32 12.99 2.46
C GLY A 116 9.37 13.32 1.30
N VAL A 117 9.35 14.57 0.81
CA VAL A 117 8.40 14.98 -0.24
C VAL A 117 8.84 14.46 -1.61
N CYS A 118 7.96 13.71 -2.27
CA CYS A 118 8.16 13.25 -3.64
C CYS A 118 8.03 14.43 -4.63
N THR A 119 9.08 14.70 -5.40
CA THR A 119 9.13 15.82 -6.36
C THR A 119 8.47 15.46 -7.69
N ARG A 120 8.65 14.22 -8.17
CA ARG A 120 8.06 13.75 -9.43
C ARG A 120 7.87 12.24 -9.45
N THR A 121 6.80 11.79 -10.09
CA THR A 121 6.52 10.36 -10.35
C THR A 121 6.49 10.12 -11.87
N LEU A 122 7.37 9.25 -12.34
CA LEU A 122 7.54 8.84 -13.72
C LEU A 122 6.87 7.46 -13.91
N ARG A 123 6.02 7.32 -14.93
CA ARG A 123 5.10 6.17 -15.13
C ARG A 123 5.27 5.50 -16.50
N GLN A 124 6.45 5.57 -17.09
CA GLN A 124 6.71 5.06 -18.43
C GLN A 124 6.90 3.54 -18.47
N HIS A 125 7.32 2.91 -17.36
CA HIS A 125 7.45 1.45 -17.28
C HIS A 125 6.09 0.77 -17.21
N SER A 126 5.99 -0.36 -17.91
CA SER A 126 4.77 -1.18 -18.00
C SER A 126 4.68 -2.30 -16.94
N ASP A 127 5.79 -2.58 -16.24
CA ASP A 127 5.92 -3.61 -15.22
C ASP A 127 6.90 -3.14 -14.12
N TYR A 128 7.24 -4.00 -13.16
CA TYR A 128 8.07 -3.65 -12.01
C TYR A 128 9.42 -3.09 -12.45
N VAL A 129 9.81 -1.96 -11.89
CA VAL A 129 11.13 -1.37 -12.11
C VAL A 129 12.07 -1.95 -11.07
N THR A 130 13.15 -2.60 -11.50
CA THR A 130 13.97 -3.47 -10.64
C THR A 130 15.33 -2.89 -10.29
N CYS A 131 15.86 -1.98 -11.10
CA CYS A 131 17.21 -1.47 -10.96
C CYS A 131 17.35 -0.07 -11.56
N LEU A 132 18.29 0.69 -11.00
CA LEU A 132 18.72 2.00 -11.46
C LEU A 132 20.21 1.96 -11.80
N ALA A 133 20.66 2.94 -12.56
CA ALA A 133 22.07 3.27 -12.69
C ALA A 133 22.22 4.77 -12.83
N VAL A 134 23.21 5.33 -12.13
CA VAL A 134 23.50 6.77 -12.14
C VAL A 134 24.96 6.96 -12.53
N ALA A 135 25.26 8.05 -13.23
CA ALA A 135 26.63 8.42 -13.51
C ALA A 135 27.13 9.45 -12.47
N ALA A 136 28.22 9.10 -11.78
CA ALA A 136 28.65 9.73 -10.53
C ALA A 136 29.15 11.18 -10.67
N ASN A 137 29.68 11.58 -11.84
CA ASN A 137 30.29 12.91 -12.01
C ASN A 137 29.25 14.00 -12.29
N ASN A 138 28.34 14.25 -11.33
CA ASN A 138 27.34 15.31 -11.36
C ASN A 138 26.57 15.39 -12.68
N CYS A 139 26.13 14.24 -13.19
CA CYS A 139 25.26 14.22 -14.34
C CYS A 139 23.82 14.00 -13.91
N ASN A 140 22.90 14.69 -14.57
CA ASN A 140 21.47 14.49 -14.38
C ASN A 140 20.96 13.21 -15.07
N VAL A 141 21.86 12.31 -15.47
CA VAL A 141 21.53 11.14 -16.27
C VAL A 141 21.36 9.92 -15.38
N VAL A 142 20.14 9.39 -15.38
CA VAL A 142 19.77 8.17 -14.65
C VAL A 142 19.21 7.18 -15.63
N ALA A 143 19.55 5.90 -15.50
CA ALA A 143 18.90 4.82 -16.23
C ALA A 143 18.05 3.98 -15.28
N SER A 144 16.94 3.43 -15.79
CA SER A 144 16.07 2.53 -15.05
C SER A 144 15.69 1.33 -15.91
N GLY A 145 15.71 0.14 -15.32
CA GLY A 145 15.40 -1.13 -15.97
C GLY A 145 14.25 -1.84 -15.28
N GLY A 146 13.42 -2.54 -16.04
CA GLY A 146 12.24 -3.23 -15.51
C GLY A 146 12.02 -4.64 -16.03
N LEU A 147 11.04 -5.32 -15.43
CA LEU A 147 10.64 -6.68 -15.78
C LEU A 147 10.03 -6.80 -17.18
N GLY A 148 9.47 -5.70 -17.70
CA GLY A 148 8.98 -5.60 -19.09
C GLY A 148 10.08 -5.64 -20.16
N GLY A 149 11.35 -5.68 -19.76
CA GLY A 149 12.50 -5.59 -20.67
C GLY A 149 12.82 -4.18 -21.13
N GLU A 150 12.14 -3.18 -20.55
CA GLU A 150 12.30 -1.78 -20.85
C GLU A 150 13.53 -1.22 -20.11
N VAL A 151 14.31 -0.42 -20.83
CA VAL A 151 15.40 0.38 -20.25
C VAL A 151 15.21 1.82 -20.72
N PHE A 152 14.93 2.71 -19.77
CA PHE A 152 14.77 4.14 -20.00
C PHE A 152 15.95 4.91 -19.42
N ILE A 153 16.39 5.92 -20.15
CA ILE A 153 17.44 6.85 -19.75
C ILE A 153 16.79 8.23 -19.60
N TRP A 154 16.92 8.77 -18.40
CA TRP A 154 16.32 9.99 -17.90
C TRP A 154 17.38 11.06 -17.77
N ASP A 155 17.02 12.26 -18.19
CA ASP A 155 17.66 13.51 -17.82
C ASP A 155 16.75 14.12 -16.76
N ILE A 156 17.19 14.08 -15.52
CA ILE A 156 16.40 14.44 -14.34
C ILE A 156 16.11 15.94 -14.33
N GLU A 157 17.03 16.80 -14.73
CA GLU A 157 16.78 18.24 -14.82
C GLU A 157 15.74 18.57 -15.90
N ALA A 158 15.90 17.99 -17.09
CA ALA A 158 14.92 18.15 -18.15
C ALA A 158 13.57 17.55 -17.75
N ALA A 159 13.59 16.41 -17.04
CA ALA A 159 12.40 15.80 -16.49
C ALA A 159 11.78 16.66 -15.40
N LEU A 160 12.53 17.46 -14.62
CA LEU A 160 12.04 18.33 -13.56
C LEU A 160 11.53 19.70 -14.07
N SER A 161 11.93 20.12 -15.27
CA SER A 161 11.51 21.42 -15.84
C SER A 161 9.97 21.58 -15.93
N PRO A 162 9.41 22.79 -15.67
CA PRO A 162 7.98 23.04 -15.81
C PRO A 162 7.57 23.05 -17.27
N VAL A 163 6.53 22.29 -17.64
CA VAL A 163 5.95 22.34 -18.99
C VAL A 163 5.16 23.65 -19.13
N THR A 164 5.72 24.65 -19.81
CA THR A 164 4.96 25.85 -20.21
C THR A 164 3.88 25.43 -21.20
N LYS A 165 2.61 25.52 -20.81
CA LYS A 165 1.49 25.43 -21.75
C LYS A 165 1.59 26.61 -22.71
N ALA A 166 1.88 26.35 -23.98
CA ALA A 166 1.64 27.36 -25.01
C ALA A 166 0.12 27.60 -25.05
N ASN A 167 -0.31 28.83 -24.78
CA ASN A 167 -1.67 29.24 -25.03
C ASN A 167 -1.88 29.26 -26.54
N ASP A 168 -2.80 28.42 -27.03
CA ASP A 168 -3.43 28.61 -28.34
C ASP A 168 -4.22 29.91 -28.29
N SER A 169 -3.67 30.99 -28.83
CA SER A 169 -4.44 32.13 -29.30
C SER A 169 -4.60 32.01 -30.81
N THR A 170 -5.77 31.56 -31.21
CA THR A 170 -6.32 31.72 -32.56
C THR A 170 -6.39 33.20 -32.92
N GLU A 171 -5.64 33.65 -33.92
CA GLU A 171 -6.06 34.75 -34.80
C GLU A 171 -5.61 34.47 -36.24
N ASP A 172 -6.62 34.28 -37.09
CA ASP A 172 -6.53 34.29 -38.54
C ASP A 172 -6.13 35.70 -39.04
N SER A 173 -5.19 35.78 -39.98
CA SER A 173 -5.41 36.50 -41.25
C SER A 173 -4.18 36.42 -42.16
N SER A 174 -4.46 36.20 -43.43
CA SER A 174 -3.53 36.05 -44.54
C SER A 174 -3.08 37.40 -45.10
N SER A 175 -1.83 37.49 -45.59
CA SER A 175 -1.51 38.09 -46.90
C SER A 175 -0.04 37.93 -47.29
N ASN A 176 0.17 37.68 -48.59
CA ASN A 176 1.45 37.51 -49.28
C ASN A 176 2.23 38.83 -49.40
N GLY A 177 3.57 38.73 -49.39
CA GLY A 177 4.46 39.80 -49.86
C GLY A 177 5.93 39.40 -49.78
N ALA A 178 6.61 39.39 -50.92
CA ALA A 178 7.97 38.89 -51.11
C ALA A 178 9.09 39.87 -50.71
N ASN A 179 10.28 39.28 -50.48
CA ASN A 179 11.66 39.79 -50.54
C ASN A 179 12.29 40.49 -49.31
N GLY A 180 13.40 39.87 -48.82
CA GLY A 180 14.66 40.60 -48.62
C GLY A 180 15.41 40.46 -47.27
N LEU A 181 16.34 39.50 -47.22
CA LEU A 181 17.68 39.55 -46.58
C LEU A 181 17.85 39.42 -45.03
N GLY A 182 18.63 38.40 -44.59
CA GLY A 182 19.57 38.54 -43.46
C GLY A 182 19.63 37.44 -42.37
N SER A 183 20.71 36.64 -42.40
CA SER A 183 21.39 35.95 -41.28
C SER A 183 20.94 34.54 -40.79
N SER A 184 21.77 33.57 -41.19
CA SER A 184 22.32 32.39 -40.47
C SER A 184 21.61 31.79 -39.24
N GLN A 185 21.02 30.61 -39.44
CA GLN A 185 20.89 29.53 -38.46
C GLN A 185 21.46 28.22 -39.05
N PRO A 186 22.03 27.31 -38.23
CA PRO A 186 22.60 26.06 -38.72
C PRO A 186 21.51 24.98 -38.96
N VAL A 187 21.45 24.55 -40.21
CA VAL A 187 20.79 23.36 -40.80
C VAL A 187 21.53 22.09 -40.36
N ALA A 188 21.01 20.87 -40.28
CA ALA A 188 19.67 20.30 -40.10
C ALA A 188 19.87 18.78 -39.92
N SER A 189 18.97 18.15 -39.19
CA SER A 189 18.78 16.70 -39.11
C SER A 189 18.29 16.15 -40.46
N LEU A 190 18.99 15.17 -41.03
CA LEU A 190 18.56 14.46 -42.23
C LEU A 190 17.49 13.42 -41.89
N ARG A 191 16.32 13.56 -42.51
CA ARG A 191 15.22 12.59 -42.53
C ARG A 191 15.53 11.47 -43.52
N ASN A 192 15.13 10.24 -43.19
CA ASN A 192 15.11 9.13 -44.13
C ASN A 192 13.67 8.86 -44.59
N VAL A 193 13.47 8.74 -45.89
CA VAL A 193 12.20 8.40 -46.55
C VAL A 193 12.05 6.87 -46.57
N GLY A 194 10.87 6.38 -46.19
CA GLY A 194 10.50 4.97 -46.30
C GLY A 194 9.01 4.76 -46.03
N SER A 195 8.25 4.62 -47.11
CA SER A 195 6.82 4.29 -47.15
C SER A 195 6.52 2.92 -46.53
N SER A 196 5.50 2.82 -45.68
CA SER A 196 4.48 1.75 -45.69
C SER A 196 3.45 1.98 -44.57
N ASN A 197 2.17 2.00 -44.97
CA ASN A 197 0.99 2.17 -44.13
C ASN A 197 0.87 1.08 -43.06
N ASN A 198 0.70 1.49 -41.81
CA ASN A 198 -0.18 0.82 -40.85
C ASN A 198 -0.65 1.84 -39.82
N ILE A 199 -1.95 2.11 -39.84
CA ILE A 199 -2.65 2.96 -38.88
C ILE A 199 -2.63 2.22 -37.53
N SER A 200 -1.75 2.64 -36.63
CA SER A 200 -1.87 2.34 -35.21
C SER A 200 -2.46 3.57 -34.52
N VAL A 201 -3.47 3.34 -33.68
CA VAL A 201 -4.11 4.36 -32.87
C VAL A 201 -3.07 4.90 -31.89
N GLN A 202 -2.41 5.99 -32.27
CA GLN A 202 -1.60 6.79 -31.35
C GLN A 202 -2.57 7.61 -30.51
N SER A 203 -2.75 7.21 -29.25
CA SER A 203 -3.11 8.17 -28.21
C SER A 203 -1.99 9.19 -28.15
N SER A 204 -2.25 10.41 -28.59
CA SER A 204 -1.33 11.54 -28.49
C SER A 204 -0.91 11.76 -27.04
N PRO A 205 0.39 11.72 -26.69
CA PRO A 205 0.84 12.31 -25.44
C PRO A 205 0.87 13.82 -25.62
N SER A 206 0.15 14.53 -24.76
CA SER A 206 0.34 15.95 -24.48
C SER A 206 1.83 16.27 -24.40
N HIS A 207 2.30 17.29 -25.13
CA HIS A 207 3.71 17.69 -25.19
C HIS A 207 4.35 17.75 -23.79
N GLY A 208 5.19 16.76 -23.49
CA GLY A 208 5.87 16.56 -22.21
C GLY A 208 7.17 15.78 -22.42
N TYR A 209 8.11 15.93 -21.48
CA TYR A 209 9.41 15.26 -21.49
C TYR A 209 9.29 13.76 -21.77
N ALA A 210 10.12 13.23 -22.68
CA ALA A 210 10.17 11.81 -23.03
C ALA A 210 11.60 11.26 -22.79
N PRO A 211 11.75 10.15 -22.06
CA PRO A 211 13.06 9.54 -21.83
C PRO A 211 13.62 8.91 -23.10
N THR A 212 14.94 8.77 -23.15
CA THR A 212 15.61 8.01 -24.21
C THR A 212 15.44 6.51 -23.95
N VAL A 213 15.06 5.75 -24.98
CA VAL A 213 14.80 4.31 -24.86
C VAL A 213 15.99 3.50 -25.38
N ALA A 214 16.58 2.66 -24.53
CA ALA A 214 17.60 1.70 -24.93
C ALA A 214 16.94 0.41 -25.49
N LYS A 215 16.59 0.43 -26.78
CA LYS A 215 15.80 -0.62 -27.43
C LYS A 215 16.61 -1.88 -27.71
N GLY A 216 16.34 -2.98 -27.01
CA GLY A 216 16.76 -4.31 -27.48
C GLY A 216 16.78 -5.45 -26.48
N HIS A 217 16.50 -5.19 -25.19
CA HIS A 217 16.14 -6.25 -24.25
C HIS A 217 14.76 -6.81 -24.61
N LYS A 218 14.65 -8.14 -24.60
CA LYS A 218 13.38 -8.86 -24.85
C LYS A 218 12.87 -9.57 -23.60
N GLU A 219 13.69 -9.62 -22.56
CA GLU A 219 13.35 -10.26 -21.29
C GLU A 219 13.65 -9.30 -20.13
N SER A 220 13.26 -9.72 -18.92
CA SER A 220 13.35 -8.92 -17.70
C SER A 220 14.78 -8.48 -17.39
N VAL A 221 14.94 -7.18 -17.15
CA VAL A 221 16.19 -6.56 -16.70
C VAL A 221 16.23 -6.62 -15.17
N TYR A 222 17.38 -6.97 -14.61
CA TYR A 222 17.60 -7.07 -13.16
C TYR A 222 18.80 -6.26 -12.68
N ALA A 223 19.71 -5.88 -13.56
CA ALA A 223 20.89 -5.12 -13.22
C ALA A 223 21.17 -4.04 -14.27
N LEU A 224 21.56 -2.86 -13.81
CA LEU A 224 22.10 -1.79 -14.62
C LEU A 224 23.37 -1.25 -13.95
N ALA A 225 24.30 -0.76 -14.77
CA ALA A 225 25.46 0.00 -14.30
C ALA A 225 25.83 1.06 -15.34
N MET A 226 26.24 2.24 -14.87
CA MET A 226 26.72 3.33 -15.70
C MET A 226 28.11 3.75 -15.22
N ASN A 227 28.98 4.17 -16.13
CA ASN A 227 30.28 4.71 -15.75
C ASN A 227 30.15 6.17 -15.30
N ASP A 228 31.17 6.70 -14.61
CA ASP A 228 31.08 8.02 -13.96
C ASP A 228 30.75 9.17 -14.92
N THR A 229 31.15 9.07 -16.19
CA THR A 229 30.90 10.09 -17.23
C THR A 229 29.56 9.92 -17.97
N GLY A 230 28.80 8.88 -17.69
CA GLY A 230 27.50 8.63 -18.35
C GLY A 230 27.61 8.26 -19.84
N THR A 231 28.76 7.79 -20.29
CA THR A 231 29.03 7.44 -21.70
C THR A 231 28.80 5.97 -22.01
N THR A 232 28.68 5.12 -20.99
CA THR A 232 28.50 3.67 -21.16
C THR A 232 27.50 3.16 -20.14
N LEU A 233 26.43 2.52 -20.64
CA LEU A 233 25.43 1.83 -19.84
C LEU A 233 25.48 0.35 -20.14
N VAL A 234 25.62 -0.47 -19.09
CA VAL A 234 25.54 -1.93 -19.18
C VAL A 234 24.30 -2.42 -18.47
N SER A 235 23.70 -3.45 -19.03
CA SER A 235 22.45 -4.03 -18.55
C SER A 235 22.52 -5.56 -18.56
N GLY A 236 21.92 -6.17 -17.54
CA GLY A 236 21.90 -7.61 -17.31
C GLY A 236 20.53 -8.07 -16.81
N GLY A 237 20.19 -9.33 -17.07
CA GLY A 237 18.89 -9.89 -16.70
C GLY A 237 18.76 -11.36 -17.06
N THR A 238 17.52 -11.81 -17.28
CA THR A 238 17.21 -13.23 -17.57
C THR A 238 17.74 -13.71 -18.92
N GLU A 239 18.10 -12.78 -19.83
CA GLU A 239 18.77 -13.13 -21.09
C GLU A 239 20.17 -13.73 -20.89
N LYS A 240 20.71 -13.71 -19.65
CA LYS A 240 22.02 -14.28 -19.25
C LYS A 240 23.22 -13.62 -19.93
N VAL A 241 22.99 -12.44 -20.50
CA VAL A 241 23.93 -11.74 -21.37
C VAL A 241 23.94 -10.27 -20.98
N LEU A 242 25.13 -9.69 -20.98
CA LEU A 242 25.30 -8.26 -20.77
C LEU A 242 25.12 -7.52 -22.11
N ARG A 243 24.37 -6.43 -22.08
CA ARG A 243 24.17 -5.54 -23.22
C ARG A 243 24.70 -4.16 -22.89
N VAL A 244 25.45 -3.59 -23.82
CA VAL A 244 26.12 -2.30 -23.66
C VAL A 244 25.52 -1.28 -24.63
N TRP A 245 25.27 -0.08 -24.13
CA TRP A 245 24.61 1.02 -24.82
C TRP A 245 25.41 2.31 -24.66
N ASP A 246 25.29 3.19 -25.65
CA ASP A 246 25.61 4.62 -25.49
C ASP A 246 24.36 5.32 -24.91
N PRO A 247 24.40 5.84 -23.67
CA PRO A 247 23.24 6.45 -23.02
C PRO A 247 22.73 7.70 -23.73
N ARG A 248 23.61 8.45 -24.41
CA ARG A 248 23.26 9.71 -25.06
C ARG A 248 22.38 9.48 -26.30
N THR A 249 22.56 8.36 -26.98
CA THR A 249 21.83 8.05 -28.22
C THR A 249 20.82 6.92 -28.05
N GLY A 250 20.90 6.15 -26.96
CA GLY A 250 20.16 4.89 -26.80
C GLY A 250 20.59 3.80 -27.78
N SER A 251 21.73 3.98 -28.47
CA SER A 251 22.20 3.05 -29.50
C SER A 251 22.91 1.85 -28.88
N LYS A 252 22.65 0.67 -29.45
CA LYS A 252 23.29 -0.58 -29.01
C LYS A 252 24.73 -0.63 -29.48
N SER A 253 25.65 -0.90 -28.56
CA SER A 253 27.07 -1.10 -28.87
C SER A 253 27.39 -2.60 -29.05
N MET A 254 27.23 -3.41 -28.00
CA MET A 254 27.68 -4.82 -28.02
C MET A 254 26.89 -5.75 -27.09
N LYS A 255 27.15 -7.06 -27.22
CA LYS A 255 26.50 -8.16 -26.49
C LYS A 255 27.55 -9.16 -25.97
N LEU A 256 27.68 -9.31 -24.64
CA LEU A 256 28.71 -10.16 -24.02
C LEU A 256 28.11 -11.44 -23.43
N ARG A 257 28.48 -12.59 -24.00
CA ARG A 257 27.98 -13.90 -23.58
C ARG A 257 28.96 -14.57 -22.62
N GLY A 258 28.43 -15.24 -21.59
CA GLY A 258 29.24 -16.13 -20.74
C GLY A 258 28.53 -16.61 -19.49
N HIS A 259 27.67 -15.80 -18.87
CA HIS A 259 26.84 -16.27 -17.76
C HIS A 259 25.85 -17.36 -18.21
N THR A 260 25.55 -18.29 -17.31
CA THR A 260 24.64 -19.43 -17.56
C THR A 260 23.28 -19.25 -16.88
N ASP A 261 23.13 -18.18 -16.09
CA ASP A 261 21.88 -17.80 -15.45
C ASP A 261 21.72 -16.26 -15.35
N ASN A 262 20.67 -15.82 -14.69
CA ASN A 262 20.25 -14.43 -14.55
C ASN A 262 21.31 -13.55 -13.89
N VAL A 263 21.69 -12.46 -14.57
CA VAL A 263 22.63 -11.46 -14.08
C VAL A 263 21.91 -10.50 -13.14
N ARG A 264 22.34 -10.47 -11.88
CA ARG A 264 21.64 -9.79 -10.77
C ARG A 264 22.25 -8.45 -10.40
N VAL A 265 23.55 -8.27 -10.66
CA VAL A 265 24.28 -7.06 -10.28
C VAL A 265 25.39 -6.79 -11.27
N LEU A 266 25.64 -5.50 -11.52
CA LEU A 266 26.67 -5.00 -12.41
C LEU A 266 27.41 -3.84 -11.74
N LEU A 267 28.71 -3.74 -12.00
CA LEU A 267 29.51 -2.56 -11.69
C LEU A 267 30.35 -2.20 -12.93
N LEU A 268 30.62 -0.92 -13.10
CA LEU A 268 31.55 -0.40 -14.10
C LEU A 268 32.70 0.31 -13.40
N ASP A 269 33.87 0.28 -14.01
CA ASP A 269 34.95 1.18 -13.61
C ASP A 269 34.65 2.61 -14.09
N SER A 270 35.33 3.59 -13.51
CA SER A 270 35.15 5.01 -13.83
C SER A 270 35.34 5.31 -15.33
N THR A 271 36.25 4.58 -15.99
CA THR A 271 36.53 4.76 -17.42
C THR A 271 35.49 4.11 -18.34
N GLY A 272 34.66 3.19 -17.84
CA GLY A 272 33.75 2.38 -18.65
C GLY A 272 34.46 1.34 -19.52
N ARG A 273 35.69 0.94 -19.18
CA ARG A 273 36.45 -0.11 -19.88
C ARG A 273 36.20 -1.49 -19.31
N PHE A 274 36.06 -1.60 -17.99
CA PHE A 274 35.91 -2.87 -17.29
C PHE A 274 34.54 -2.95 -16.63
N CYS A 275 33.93 -4.13 -16.69
CA CYS A 275 32.66 -4.41 -16.06
C CYS A 275 32.79 -5.64 -15.17
N LEU A 276 32.25 -5.56 -13.94
CA LEU A 276 32.03 -6.71 -13.07
C LEU A 276 30.56 -7.10 -13.10
N SER A 277 30.29 -8.40 -13.08
CA SER A 277 28.92 -8.91 -13.02
C SER A 277 28.80 -10.09 -12.07
N GLY A 278 27.74 -10.07 -11.24
CA GLY A 278 27.33 -11.16 -10.37
C GLY A 278 26.05 -11.80 -10.88
N SER A 279 25.97 -13.13 -10.84
CA SER A 279 24.87 -13.88 -11.43
C SER A 279 24.32 -14.99 -10.52
N SER A 280 23.13 -15.44 -10.88
CA SER A 280 22.49 -16.61 -10.30
C SER A 280 23.18 -17.92 -10.62
N ASP A 281 24.16 -17.90 -11.52
CA ASP A 281 25.06 -19.03 -11.76
C ASP A 281 26.19 -19.18 -10.72
N SER A 282 26.10 -18.47 -9.58
CA SER A 282 27.09 -18.42 -8.49
C SER A 282 28.46 -17.81 -8.85
N MET A 283 28.59 -17.23 -10.05
CA MET A 283 29.86 -16.66 -10.51
C MET A 283 29.87 -15.14 -10.49
N ILE A 284 31.08 -14.61 -10.25
CA ILE A 284 31.43 -13.22 -10.56
C ILE A 284 32.30 -13.23 -11.81
N ARG A 285 32.07 -12.31 -12.75
CA ARG A 285 32.88 -12.20 -13.97
C ARG A 285 33.42 -10.79 -14.17
N LEU A 286 34.67 -10.70 -14.59
CA LEU A 286 35.31 -9.47 -15.04
C LEU A 286 35.36 -9.46 -16.57
N TRP A 287 34.82 -8.41 -17.17
CA TRP A 287 34.74 -8.21 -18.61
C TRP A 287 35.59 -7.02 -19.03
N ASP A 288 36.28 -7.16 -20.16
CA ASP A 288 36.87 -6.03 -20.87
C ASP A 288 35.92 -5.65 -22.01
N LEU A 289 35.35 -4.44 -21.92
CA LEU A 289 34.41 -3.91 -22.89
C LEU A 289 35.10 -3.52 -24.20
N GLY A 290 36.38 -3.15 -24.18
CA GLY A 290 37.16 -2.86 -25.39
C GLY A 290 37.50 -4.13 -26.17
N GLN A 291 37.86 -5.21 -25.47
CA GLN A 291 38.13 -6.52 -26.07
C GLN A 291 36.87 -7.36 -26.29
N GLN A 292 35.72 -6.92 -25.78
CA GLN A 292 34.42 -7.59 -25.88
C GLN A 292 34.42 -9.04 -25.37
N ARG A 293 35.17 -9.32 -24.28
CA ARG A 293 35.31 -10.68 -23.75
C ARG A 293 35.38 -10.72 -22.23
N CYS A 294 35.08 -11.89 -21.68
CA CYS A 294 35.33 -12.22 -20.28
C CYS A 294 36.84 -12.40 -20.08
N LEU A 295 37.43 -11.68 -19.12
CA LEU A 295 38.81 -11.85 -18.71
C LEU A 295 38.92 -12.96 -17.66
N HIS A 296 38.16 -12.84 -16.57
CA HIS A 296 38.24 -13.72 -15.41
C HIS A 296 36.86 -14.10 -14.89
N THR A 297 36.76 -15.29 -14.30
CA THR A 297 35.58 -15.81 -13.62
C THR A 297 36.03 -16.19 -12.21
N TYR A 298 35.32 -15.72 -11.20
CA TYR A 298 35.61 -15.96 -9.79
C TYR A 298 34.49 -16.80 -9.18
N ALA A 299 34.80 -18.06 -8.86
CA ALA A 299 33.89 -18.98 -8.19
C ALA A 299 34.12 -18.95 -6.67
N VAL A 300 33.56 -17.91 -6.05
CA VAL A 300 33.74 -17.61 -4.61
C VAL A 300 32.50 -18.02 -3.80
N HIS A 301 31.32 -17.88 -4.38
CA HIS A 301 30.04 -18.14 -3.74
C HIS A 301 29.55 -19.57 -4.01
N THR A 302 28.73 -20.10 -3.10
CA THR A 302 28.09 -21.41 -3.26
C THR A 302 26.68 -21.33 -3.85
N ASP A 303 26.12 -20.12 -3.94
CA ASP A 303 24.81 -19.83 -4.49
C ASP A 303 24.83 -18.47 -5.22
N SER A 304 23.68 -18.02 -5.70
CA SER A 304 23.44 -16.80 -6.48
C SER A 304 24.06 -15.54 -5.85
N VAL A 305 24.83 -14.80 -6.64
CA VAL A 305 25.45 -13.51 -6.25
C VAL A 305 24.48 -12.38 -6.58
N TRP A 306 24.12 -11.56 -5.58
CA TRP A 306 23.10 -10.51 -5.72
C TRP A 306 23.65 -9.10 -5.56
N ALA A 307 24.74 -8.93 -4.82
CA ALA A 307 25.31 -7.63 -4.53
C ALA A 307 26.82 -7.63 -4.80
N LEU A 308 27.31 -6.52 -5.34
CA LEU A 308 28.72 -6.22 -5.52
C LEU A 308 28.99 -4.79 -5.08
N ALA A 309 30.15 -4.57 -4.48
CA ALA A 309 30.73 -3.23 -4.31
C ALA A 309 32.23 -3.29 -4.62
N CYS A 310 32.83 -2.20 -5.07
CA CYS A 310 34.22 -2.20 -5.51
C CYS A 310 34.98 -0.98 -4.98
N THR A 311 36.27 -1.17 -4.67
CA THR A 311 37.19 -0.06 -4.35
C THR A 311 37.28 0.93 -5.51
N SER A 312 37.55 2.21 -5.25
CA SER A 312 37.70 3.24 -6.30
C SER A 312 38.79 2.93 -7.33
N SER A 313 39.80 2.14 -6.98
CA SER A 313 40.86 1.68 -7.89
C SER A 313 40.44 0.52 -8.81
N PHE A 314 39.24 -0.02 -8.64
CA PHE A 314 38.71 -1.19 -9.34
C PHE A 314 39.61 -2.44 -9.23
N THR A 315 40.31 -2.60 -8.09
CA THR A 315 41.24 -3.72 -7.84
C THR A 315 40.67 -4.81 -6.93
N HIS A 316 39.77 -4.44 -6.02
CA HIS A 316 39.15 -5.38 -5.07
C HIS A 316 37.64 -5.27 -5.14
N VAL A 317 36.97 -6.42 -5.07
CA VAL A 317 35.51 -6.52 -5.10
C VAL A 317 34.99 -7.16 -3.81
N TYR A 318 33.96 -6.56 -3.25
CA TYR A 318 33.13 -7.12 -2.20
C TYR A 318 31.91 -7.77 -2.84
N SER A 319 31.56 -8.98 -2.41
CA SER A 319 30.46 -9.72 -3.01
C SER A 319 29.61 -10.44 -1.97
N GLY A 320 28.30 -10.41 -2.18
CA GLY A 320 27.30 -11.02 -1.30
C GLY A 320 26.10 -11.55 -2.09
N GLY A 321 25.38 -12.51 -1.51
CA GLY A 321 24.16 -13.02 -2.13
C GLY A 321 23.41 -14.03 -1.30
N ARG A 322 22.87 -15.04 -1.98
CA ARG A 322 21.96 -16.05 -1.42
C ARG A 322 22.61 -16.97 -0.40
N ASP A 323 23.93 -17.18 -0.49
CA ASP A 323 24.71 -17.98 0.46
C ASP A 323 25.08 -17.23 1.75
N GLN A 324 24.51 -16.03 1.95
CA GLN A 324 24.61 -15.23 3.18
C GLN A 324 26.05 -14.80 3.55
N SER A 325 27.01 -15.04 2.66
CA SER A 325 28.42 -14.81 2.92
C SER A 325 28.87 -13.52 2.25
N LEU A 326 29.64 -12.71 2.95
CA LEU A 326 30.29 -11.53 2.40
C LEU A 326 31.77 -11.84 2.17
N TYR A 327 32.21 -11.77 0.92
CA TYR A 327 33.62 -11.98 0.56
C TYR A 327 34.27 -10.70 0.07
N LEU A 328 35.58 -10.62 0.28
CA LEU A 328 36.48 -9.66 -0.36
C LEU A 328 37.40 -10.44 -1.30
N THR A 329 37.48 -10.04 -2.56
CA THR A 329 38.31 -10.69 -3.59
C THR A 329 39.22 -9.68 -4.26
N ASP A 330 40.52 -9.98 -4.31
CA ASP A 330 41.49 -9.27 -5.14
C ASP A 330 41.36 -9.76 -6.59
N LEU A 331 41.08 -8.84 -7.52
CA LEU A 331 40.84 -9.17 -8.92
C LEU A 331 42.12 -9.53 -9.69
N GLY A 332 43.28 -9.10 -9.21
CA GLY A 332 44.58 -9.39 -9.81
C GLY A 332 45.12 -10.75 -9.38
N THR A 333 45.17 -11.00 -8.06
CA THR A 333 45.68 -12.26 -7.50
C THR A 333 44.65 -13.38 -7.51
N ARG A 334 43.36 -13.02 -7.56
CA ARG A 334 42.19 -13.91 -7.40
C ARG A 334 42.09 -14.53 -6.02
N GLU A 335 42.78 -13.99 -5.02
CA GLU A 335 42.59 -14.41 -3.64
C GLU A 335 41.30 -13.82 -3.08
N SER A 336 40.57 -14.63 -2.32
CA SER A 336 39.32 -14.28 -1.67
C SER A 336 39.37 -14.57 -0.18
N VAL A 337 38.79 -13.70 0.63
CA VAL A 337 38.66 -13.85 2.09
C VAL A 337 37.19 -13.72 2.47
N LEU A 338 36.73 -14.56 3.39
CA LEU A 338 35.42 -14.43 4.01
C LEU A 338 35.46 -13.32 5.07
N LEU A 339 34.70 -12.24 4.85
CA LEU A 339 34.60 -11.14 5.82
C LEU A 339 33.69 -11.50 6.97
N CYS A 340 32.46 -11.92 6.67
CA CYS A 340 31.47 -12.33 7.65
C CYS A 340 30.41 -13.25 7.01
N THR A 341 29.68 -13.98 7.85
CA THR A 341 28.50 -14.76 7.47
C THR A 341 27.30 -14.19 8.19
N LYS A 342 26.20 -14.03 7.46
CA LYS A 342 24.95 -13.40 7.93
C LYS A 342 23.88 -14.48 8.14
N GLU A 343 22.82 -14.12 8.85
CA GLU A 343 21.65 -15.01 9.01
C GLU A 343 20.72 -14.97 7.78
N HIS A 344 20.77 -13.87 7.03
CA HIS A 344 19.83 -13.55 5.96
C HIS A 344 20.59 -13.27 4.64
N PRO A 345 20.07 -13.70 3.48
CA PRO A 345 20.66 -13.40 2.18
C PRO A 345 20.93 -11.91 1.94
N ILE A 346 22.11 -11.59 1.43
CA ILE A 346 22.56 -10.21 1.18
C ILE A 346 21.90 -9.70 -0.10
N GLN A 347 21.26 -8.53 -0.03
CA GLN A 347 20.56 -7.88 -1.15
C GLN A 347 21.39 -6.77 -1.80
N GLN A 348 22.04 -5.92 -0.99
CA GLN A 348 22.82 -4.79 -1.49
C GLN A 348 23.99 -4.45 -0.56
N LEU A 349 25.04 -3.88 -1.14
CA LEU A 349 26.25 -3.43 -0.47
C LEU A 349 26.53 -1.97 -0.81
N ALA A 350 26.93 -1.17 0.18
CA ALA A 350 27.36 0.21 -0.02
C ALA A 350 28.65 0.51 0.76
N LEU A 351 29.68 0.97 0.06
CA LEU A 351 30.98 1.30 0.69
C LEU A 351 30.96 2.71 1.25
N GLN A 352 31.44 2.85 2.48
CA GLN A 352 31.63 4.14 3.15
C GLN A 352 32.95 4.09 3.92
N ASP A 353 33.90 4.95 3.53
CA ASP A 353 35.23 5.03 4.13
C ASP A 353 35.89 3.65 4.21
N ASP A 354 36.34 3.21 5.40
CA ASP A 354 36.91 1.86 5.64
C ASP A 354 35.87 0.81 6.07
N SER A 355 34.60 1.03 5.74
CA SER A 355 33.49 0.17 6.15
C SER A 355 32.52 -0.11 5.00
N ILE A 356 31.67 -1.11 5.21
CA ILE A 356 30.66 -1.53 4.24
C ILE A 356 29.31 -1.71 4.93
N TRP A 357 28.28 -1.07 4.40
CA TRP A 357 26.90 -1.31 4.77
C TRP A 357 26.35 -2.52 4.02
N VAL A 358 25.61 -3.36 4.74
CA VAL A 358 25.06 -4.62 4.23
C VAL A 358 23.56 -4.65 4.49
N ALA A 359 22.77 -4.64 3.41
CA ALA A 359 21.34 -4.88 3.44
C ALA A 359 21.04 -6.35 3.15
N THR A 360 20.04 -6.91 3.82
CA THR A 360 19.65 -8.31 3.67
C THR A 360 18.15 -8.45 3.43
N THR A 361 17.65 -9.68 3.35
CA THR A 361 16.19 -9.92 3.34
C THR A 361 15.50 -9.57 4.66
N ASP A 362 16.27 -9.34 5.73
CA ASP A 362 15.76 -8.84 7.00
C ASP A 362 15.64 -7.30 6.99
N SER A 363 14.83 -6.77 7.91
CA SER A 363 14.57 -5.33 8.04
C SER A 363 15.70 -4.55 8.69
N SER A 364 16.66 -5.24 9.33
CA SER A 364 17.86 -4.63 9.88
C SER A 364 18.93 -4.35 8.82
N VAL A 365 19.75 -3.32 9.07
CA VAL A 365 20.90 -2.96 8.23
C VAL A 365 22.14 -2.88 9.11
N GLU A 366 23.23 -3.50 8.69
CA GLU A 366 24.45 -3.57 9.48
C GLU A 366 25.64 -2.97 8.74
N ARG A 367 26.55 -2.36 9.51
CA ARG A 367 27.82 -1.83 9.04
C ARG A 367 28.95 -2.73 9.49
N TRP A 368 29.77 -3.19 8.57
CA TRP A 368 30.91 -4.06 8.83
C TRP A 368 32.23 -3.33 8.52
N PRO A 369 33.32 -3.60 9.26
CA PRO A 369 34.64 -3.14 8.86
C PRO A 369 35.06 -3.78 7.54
N ALA A 370 35.63 -2.99 6.64
CA ALA A 370 36.02 -3.42 5.30
C ALA A 370 37.48 -3.10 4.95
N GLU A 371 38.10 -2.13 5.62
CA GLU A 371 39.49 -1.67 5.36
C GLU A 371 39.72 -1.32 3.87
N VAL A 372 38.77 -0.60 3.27
CA VAL A 372 38.72 -0.25 1.83
C VAL A 372 39.99 0.45 1.35
N GLN A 373 40.63 1.28 2.17
CA GLN A 373 41.87 1.98 1.84
C GLN A 373 43.10 1.06 1.90
N SER A 374 43.07 0.02 2.75
CA SER A 374 44.16 -0.94 2.89
C SER A 374 43.65 -2.39 2.92
N PRO A 375 43.06 -2.91 1.82
CA PRO A 375 42.42 -4.24 1.81
C PRO A 375 43.37 -5.38 2.19
N GLN A 376 44.68 -5.19 1.93
CA GLN A 376 45.76 -6.12 2.27
C GLN A 376 45.77 -6.55 3.74
N LYS A 377 45.35 -5.67 4.66
CA LYS A 377 45.25 -5.97 6.08
C LYS A 377 44.23 -7.08 6.36
N VAL A 378 43.13 -7.14 5.61
CA VAL A 378 42.13 -8.21 5.70
C VAL A 378 42.75 -9.55 5.29
N PHE A 379 43.50 -9.58 4.18
CA PHE A 379 44.18 -10.80 3.71
C PHE A 379 45.23 -11.31 4.70
N GLN A 380 45.89 -10.41 5.44
CA GLN A 380 46.87 -10.77 6.48
C GLN A 380 46.23 -11.38 7.74
N ARG A 381 44.95 -11.13 8.01
CA ARG A 381 44.23 -11.69 9.18
C ARG A 381 43.91 -13.19 9.04
N GLY A 382 44.27 -13.80 7.91
CA GLY A 382 44.20 -15.24 7.67
C GLY A 382 42.90 -15.69 7.01
N GLY A 383 42.94 -16.87 6.36
CA GLY A 383 41.77 -17.50 5.74
C GLY A 383 41.53 -17.17 4.26
N SER A 384 42.53 -16.66 3.53
CA SER A 384 42.42 -16.44 2.09
C SER A 384 42.46 -17.77 1.32
N PHE A 385 41.75 -17.83 0.19
CA PHE A 385 41.78 -18.94 -0.74
C PHE A 385 41.72 -18.41 -2.17
N LEU A 386 42.26 -19.16 -3.12
CA LEU A 386 42.19 -18.79 -4.53
C LEU A 386 40.77 -19.02 -5.07
N ALA A 387 40.14 -17.98 -5.61
CA ALA A 387 38.87 -18.06 -6.30
C ALA A 387 38.99 -19.05 -7.47
N GLY A 388 38.21 -20.13 -7.39
CA GLY A 388 38.23 -21.19 -8.40
C GLY A 388 37.60 -20.76 -9.72
N ASN A 389 37.73 -21.61 -10.73
CA ASN A 389 37.00 -21.45 -12.00
C ASN A 389 35.61 -22.14 -11.98
N LEU A 390 35.36 -22.99 -10.99
CA LEU A 390 34.14 -23.82 -10.86
C LEU A 390 33.58 -23.70 -9.44
N SER A 391 32.29 -23.43 -9.32
CA SER A 391 31.61 -23.20 -8.03
C SER A 391 31.42 -24.48 -7.22
N PHE A 392 31.42 -25.64 -7.88
CA PHE A 392 31.28 -26.94 -7.22
C PHE A 392 32.36 -27.20 -6.16
N ASN A 393 33.60 -26.74 -6.40
CA ASN A 393 34.68 -26.90 -5.42
C ASN A 393 34.37 -26.13 -4.13
N ARG A 394 33.85 -24.90 -4.25
CA ARG A 394 33.44 -24.11 -3.08
C ARG A 394 32.24 -24.74 -2.37
N ALA A 395 31.23 -25.16 -3.14
CA ALA A 395 30.05 -25.82 -2.58
C ALA A 395 30.43 -27.07 -1.78
N ARG A 396 31.37 -27.87 -2.28
CA ARG A 396 31.90 -29.05 -1.59
C ARG A 396 32.64 -28.69 -0.30
N VAL A 397 33.56 -27.72 -0.34
CA VAL A 397 34.30 -27.25 0.86
C VAL A 397 33.33 -26.76 1.94
N SER A 398 32.26 -26.08 1.53
CA SER A 398 31.22 -25.61 2.44
C SER A 398 30.42 -26.77 3.06
N LEU A 399 30.03 -27.78 2.26
CA LEU A 399 29.34 -28.99 2.75
C LEU A 399 30.19 -29.83 3.70
N GLU A 400 31.51 -29.87 3.50
CA GLU A 400 32.46 -30.57 4.36
C GLU A 400 32.76 -29.78 5.66
N GLY A 401 32.19 -28.58 5.83
CA GLY A 401 32.37 -27.75 7.03
C GLY A 401 33.76 -27.11 7.12
N LEU A 402 34.52 -27.09 6.02
CA LEU A 402 35.90 -26.62 5.94
C LEU A 402 36.00 -25.17 5.48
N ASN A 403 34.96 -24.36 5.70
CA ASN A 403 34.99 -22.95 5.36
C ASN A 403 36.04 -22.22 6.21
N PRO A 404 36.86 -21.33 5.61
CA PRO A 404 37.75 -20.47 6.37
C PRO A 404 36.95 -19.63 7.37
N PRO A 405 37.47 -19.37 8.58
CA PRO A 405 36.78 -18.55 9.56
C PRO A 405 36.59 -17.13 9.02
N PRO A 406 35.48 -16.46 9.37
CA PRO A 406 35.25 -15.08 8.96
C PRO A 406 36.25 -14.14 9.63
N ALA A 407 36.67 -13.11 8.90
CA ALA A 407 37.57 -12.06 9.41
C ALA A 407 36.94 -11.25 10.55
N TYR A 408 35.61 -11.11 10.55
CA TYR A 408 34.82 -10.38 11.53
C TYR A 408 33.65 -11.23 12.02
N LYS A 409 33.36 -11.16 13.33
CA LYS A 409 32.26 -11.88 13.97
C LYS A 409 31.04 -11.02 14.27
N GLU A 410 31.25 -9.72 14.51
CA GLU A 410 30.19 -8.79 14.89
C GLU A 410 30.27 -7.52 14.02
N PRO A 411 29.12 -6.90 13.72
CA PRO A 411 29.07 -5.63 13.01
C PRO A 411 29.56 -4.48 13.90
N SER A 412 30.00 -3.40 13.26
CA SER A 412 30.37 -2.14 13.93
C SER A 412 29.16 -1.31 14.35
N ILE A 413 28.10 -1.28 13.53
CA ILE A 413 26.86 -0.55 13.81
C ILE A 413 25.69 -1.39 13.28
N THR A 414 24.58 -1.41 14.01
CA THR A 414 23.34 -2.06 13.59
C THR A 414 22.19 -1.05 13.64
N ILE A 415 21.54 -0.85 12.50
CA ILE A 415 20.25 -0.16 12.40
C ILE A 415 19.16 -1.19 12.65
N PRO A 416 18.38 -1.08 13.73
CA PRO A 416 17.35 -2.05 14.05
C PRO A 416 16.17 -1.96 13.08
N GLY A 417 15.64 -3.12 12.71
CA GLY A 417 14.39 -3.26 11.98
C GLY A 417 13.28 -3.85 12.85
N SER A 418 12.04 -3.61 12.47
CA SER A 418 10.86 -4.24 13.04
C SER A 418 10.56 -5.57 12.35
N HIS A 419 9.95 -6.50 13.07
CA HIS A 419 9.62 -7.82 12.53
C HIS A 419 8.39 -7.73 11.61
N PRO A 420 8.46 -8.27 10.37
CA PRO A 420 7.33 -8.27 9.46
C PRO A 420 6.19 -9.17 9.97
N ILE A 421 4.95 -8.77 9.70
CA ILE A 421 3.77 -9.62 9.89
C ILE A 421 3.77 -10.73 8.83
N VAL A 422 3.88 -11.98 9.29
CA VAL A 422 3.96 -13.17 8.41
C VAL A 422 2.64 -13.92 8.30
N GLN A 423 1.75 -13.79 9.30
CA GLN A 423 0.46 -14.47 9.33
C GLN A 423 -0.61 -13.53 9.92
N HIS A 424 -1.83 -13.62 9.40
CA HIS A 424 -2.98 -12.85 9.88
C HIS A 424 -4.27 -13.67 9.78
N GLU A 425 -5.25 -13.37 10.64
CA GLU A 425 -6.59 -13.95 10.60
C GLU A 425 -7.65 -12.91 10.93
N ILE A 426 -8.70 -12.85 10.08
CA ILE A 426 -9.84 -11.94 10.28
C ILE A 426 -10.86 -12.60 11.21
N LEU A 427 -11.04 -12.04 12.41
CA LEU A 427 -11.98 -12.58 13.39
C LEU A 427 -13.45 -12.43 12.92
N ASN A 428 -14.35 -13.22 13.52
CA ASN A 428 -15.76 -13.31 13.10
C ASN A 428 -16.54 -12.01 13.31
N ASN A 429 -16.10 -11.18 14.25
CA ASN A 429 -16.69 -9.87 14.48
C ASN A 429 -16.38 -8.84 13.38
N LYS A 430 -15.55 -9.20 12.38
CA LYS A 430 -15.20 -8.37 11.22
C LYS A 430 -14.76 -6.94 11.59
N ARG A 431 -14.11 -6.78 12.74
CA ARG A 431 -13.52 -5.50 13.20
C ARG A 431 -12.12 -5.69 13.77
N GLN A 432 -11.78 -6.92 14.15
CA GLN A 432 -10.50 -7.26 14.72
C GLN A 432 -9.76 -8.28 13.87
N ILE A 433 -8.43 -8.17 13.91
CA ILE A 433 -7.51 -9.05 13.18
C ILE A 433 -6.45 -9.53 14.15
N LEU A 434 -6.24 -10.84 14.19
CA LEU A 434 -5.12 -11.44 14.90
C LEU A 434 -3.94 -11.53 13.93
N THR A 435 -2.75 -11.13 14.37
CA THR A 435 -1.54 -11.13 13.55
C THR A 435 -0.41 -11.84 14.28
N LYS A 436 0.51 -12.43 13.52
CA LYS A 436 1.75 -13.03 14.02
C LYS A 436 2.92 -12.52 13.19
N ASP A 437 3.95 -12.03 13.87
CA ASP A 437 5.17 -11.53 13.22
C ASP A 437 6.24 -12.62 13.05
N ALA A 438 7.34 -12.27 12.37
CA ALA A 438 8.48 -13.17 12.16
C ALA A 438 9.24 -13.55 13.44
N ALA A 439 9.02 -12.84 14.56
CA ALA A 439 9.54 -13.19 15.88
C ALA A 439 8.57 -14.06 16.71
N ASP A 440 7.50 -14.56 16.08
CA ASP A 440 6.39 -15.31 16.69
C ASP A 440 5.55 -14.52 17.69
N SER A 441 5.61 -13.18 17.70
CA SER A 441 4.76 -12.34 18.55
C SER A 441 3.35 -12.21 17.97
N VAL A 442 2.32 -12.41 18.80
CA VAL A 442 0.92 -12.37 18.41
C VAL A 442 0.24 -11.09 18.92
N LYS A 443 -0.35 -10.33 18.01
CA LYS A 443 -1.02 -9.04 18.30
C LYS A 443 -2.46 -9.02 17.81
N LEU A 444 -3.35 -8.41 18.59
CA LEU A 444 -4.75 -8.16 18.23
C LEU A 444 -4.94 -6.72 17.77
N TRP A 445 -5.43 -6.53 16.55
CA TRP A 445 -5.67 -5.23 15.94
C TRP A 445 -7.15 -4.88 15.94
N ASN A 446 -7.48 -3.60 16.09
CA ASN A 446 -8.79 -3.05 15.76
C ASN A 446 -8.66 -2.16 14.52
N ILE A 447 -9.15 -2.65 13.38
CA ILE A 447 -8.98 -1.96 12.09
C ILE A 447 -9.86 -0.72 11.95
N THR A 448 -10.99 -0.65 12.67
CA THR A 448 -11.89 0.50 12.61
C THR A 448 -11.30 1.75 13.25
N LYS A 449 -10.31 1.56 14.13
CA LYS A 449 -9.55 2.63 14.81
C LYS A 449 -8.06 2.64 14.44
N GLY A 450 -7.58 1.60 13.74
CA GLY A 450 -6.19 1.46 13.33
C GLY A 450 -5.19 1.31 14.48
N VAL A 451 -5.56 0.61 15.56
CA VAL A 451 -4.71 0.46 16.76
C VAL A 451 -4.52 -1.01 17.13
N VAL A 452 -3.37 -1.33 17.71
CA VAL A 452 -3.17 -2.57 18.46
C VAL A 452 -3.98 -2.49 19.75
N VAL A 453 -4.90 -3.44 19.94
CA VAL A 453 -5.73 -3.56 21.14
C VAL A 453 -4.93 -4.22 22.25
N GLU A 454 -4.20 -5.28 21.93
CA GLU A 454 -3.43 -6.07 22.88
C GLU A 454 -2.24 -6.74 22.16
N ASP A 455 -1.10 -6.76 22.83
CA ASP A 455 0.09 -7.51 22.43
C ASP A 455 0.24 -8.69 23.38
N PHE A 456 0.09 -9.90 22.86
CA PHE A 456 0.15 -11.12 23.64
C PHE A 456 1.57 -11.71 23.71
N GLY A 457 2.53 -11.17 22.96
CA GLY A 457 3.86 -11.75 22.87
C GLY A 457 3.87 -13.12 22.20
N LYS A 458 4.83 -13.97 22.59
CA LYS A 458 5.05 -15.30 22.00
C LYS A 458 4.06 -16.32 22.56
N ILE A 459 2.89 -16.42 21.94
CA ILE A 459 1.85 -17.40 22.28
C ILE A 459 1.37 -18.19 21.06
N SER A 460 0.61 -19.26 21.29
CA SER A 460 0.02 -20.06 20.22
C SER A 460 -1.05 -19.26 19.47
N PHE A 461 -0.84 -19.08 18.16
CA PHE A 461 -1.73 -18.31 17.30
C PHE A 461 -3.12 -18.94 17.18
N GLU A 462 -3.20 -20.27 17.01
CA GLU A 462 -4.47 -20.97 16.84
C GLU A 462 -5.28 -21.04 18.15
N GLU A 463 -4.62 -21.29 19.29
CA GLU A 463 -5.30 -21.28 20.59
C GLU A 463 -5.90 -19.90 20.87
N LYS A 464 -5.15 -18.83 20.60
CA LYS A 464 -5.66 -17.47 20.84
C LYS A 464 -6.77 -17.09 19.88
N LYS A 465 -6.72 -17.56 18.64
CA LYS A 465 -7.81 -17.41 17.67
C LYS A 465 -9.09 -18.09 18.16
N GLU A 466 -9.00 -19.29 18.72
CA GLU A 466 -10.14 -20.00 19.30
C GLU A 466 -10.67 -19.30 20.57
N GLU A 467 -9.79 -18.79 21.43
CA GLU A 467 -10.16 -18.03 22.63
C GLU A 467 -10.91 -16.73 22.28
N LEU A 468 -10.46 -16.02 21.24
CA LEU A 468 -11.06 -14.77 20.76
C LEU A 468 -12.30 -14.99 19.87
N PHE A 469 -12.76 -16.23 19.72
CA PHE A 469 -13.94 -16.53 18.91
C PHE A 469 -15.19 -15.88 19.52
N GLU A 470 -15.77 -14.95 18.76
CA GLU A 470 -17.07 -14.35 19.06
C GLU A 470 -18.14 -15.04 18.20
N MET A 471 -19.22 -15.53 18.82
CA MET A 471 -20.34 -16.17 18.12
C MET A 471 -21.24 -15.12 17.45
N VAL A 472 -20.72 -14.45 16.43
CA VAL A 472 -21.38 -13.36 15.70
C VAL A 472 -21.18 -13.53 14.20
N SER A 473 -22.23 -13.27 13.41
CA SER A 473 -22.19 -13.31 11.94
C SER A 473 -22.35 -11.92 11.33
N ILE A 474 -21.23 -11.34 10.87
CA ILE A 474 -21.19 -10.05 10.17
C ILE A 474 -20.69 -10.27 8.72
N PRO A 475 -21.32 -9.65 7.71
CA PRO A 475 -20.83 -9.70 6.33
C PRO A 475 -19.38 -9.20 6.21
N SER A 476 -18.58 -9.85 5.37
CA SER A 476 -17.23 -9.36 5.07
C SER A 476 -17.33 -8.00 4.37
N TRP A 477 -16.56 -7.01 4.81
CA TRP A 477 -16.58 -5.66 4.24
C TRP A 477 -15.18 -5.14 3.86
N PHE A 478 -14.16 -5.97 4.02
CA PHE A 478 -12.79 -5.64 3.66
C PHE A 478 -12.02 -6.92 3.36
N THR A 479 -10.89 -6.77 2.69
CA THR A 479 -9.85 -7.81 2.57
C THR A 479 -8.54 -7.29 3.16
N VAL A 480 -7.59 -8.18 3.42
CA VAL A 480 -6.30 -7.83 4.04
C VAL A 480 -5.16 -8.53 3.34
N ASP A 481 -4.01 -7.84 3.28
CA ASP A 481 -2.73 -8.43 2.93
C ASP A 481 -1.63 -7.94 3.89
N THR A 482 -0.52 -8.68 3.98
CA THR A 482 0.66 -8.33 4.79
C THR A 482 1.93 -8.25 3.96
N ARG A 483 1.80 -7.99 2.65
CA ARG A 483 2.90 -8.07 1.68
C ARG A 483 4.02 -7.06 1.96
N LEU A 484 3.68 -5.93 2.56
CA LEU A 484 4.61 -4.86 2.93
C LEU A 484 5.24 -5.09 4.33
N GLY A 485 5.00 -6.24 4.97
CA GLY A 485 5.42 -6.49 6.36
C GLY A 485 4.50 -5.86 7.41
N CYS A 486 3.51 -5.08 6.98
CA CYS A 486 2.51 -4.41 7.81
C CYS A 486 1.09 -4.74 7.32
N LEU A 487 0.06 -4.35 8.07
CA LEU A 487 -1.33 -4.71 7.77
C LEU A 487 -1.94 -3.75 6.75
N SER A 488 -2.22 -4.23 5.54
CA SER A 488 -2.91 -3.46 4.48
C SER A 488 -4.38 -3.85 4.43
N VAL A 489 -5.28 -2.92 4.73
CA VAL A 489 -6.73 -3.15 4.71
C VAL A 489 -7.36 -2.54 3.47
N HIS A 490 -8.13 -3.34 2.76
CA HIS A 490 -8.64 -3.06 1.43
C HIS A 490 -10.16 -2.87 1.42
N LEU A 491 -10.62 -1.73 0.90
CA LEU A 491 -12.03 -1.39 0.76
C LEU A 491 -12.42 -1.30 -0.72
N GLU A 492 -13.41 -2.10 -1.11
CA GLU A 492 -13.95 -2.17 -2.46
C GLU A 492 -15.48 -2.09 -2.42
N THR A 493 -16.06 -1.33 -3.34
CA THR A 493 -17.50 -1.18 -3.52
C THR A 493 -18.08 -2.29 -4.40
N PRO A 494 -19.35 -2.70 -4.17
CA PRO A 494 -20.24 -2.24 -3.09
C PRO A 494 -20.02 -2.96 -1.74
N GLN A 495 -19.17 -4.00 -1.70
CA GLN A 495 -19.05 -4.94 -0.58
C GLN A 495 -18.65 -4.27 0.74
N CYS A 496 -17.83 -3.22 0.71
CA CYS A 496 -17.40 -2.52 1.92
C CYS A 496 -18.55 -1.91 2.72
N PHE A 497 -19.69 -1.60 2.10
CA PHE A 497 -20.84 -1.05 2.81
C PHE A 497 -21.82 -2.11 3.32
N SER A 498 -21.46 -3.40 3.28
CA SER A 498 -22.35 -4.51 3.68
C SER A 498 -22.45 -4.75 5.20
N ALA A 499 -21.43 -4.33 5.96
CA ALA A 499 -21.39 -4.56 7.41
C ALA A 499 -22.06 -3.42 8.19
N GLU A 500 -23.03 -3.78 9.03
CA GLU A 500 -23.68 -2.90 9.99
C GLU A 500 -23.61 -3.54 11.38
N MET A 501 -23.42 -2.71 12.40
CA MET A 501 -23.46 -3.10 13.81
C MET A 501 -24.29 -2.09 14.59
N TYR A 502 -24.88 -2.51 15.71
CA TYR A 502 -25.53 -1.56 16.61
C TYR A 502 -24.50 -0.75 17.38
N SER A 503 -24.86 0.49 17.72
CA SER A 503 -24.02 1.37 18.53
C SER A 503 -23.59 0.71 19.85
N ALA A 504 -24.49 -0.04 20.50
CA ALA A 504 -24.20 -0.77 21.73
C ALA A 504 -23.03 -1.77 21.57
N ASP A 505 -22.93 -2.47 20.44
CA ASP A 505 -21.89 -3.48 20.20
C ASP A 505 -20.51 -2.87 19.93
N LEU A 506 -20.50 -1.59 19.51
CA LEU A 506 -19.30 -0.81 19.25
C LEU A 506 -18.87 0.05 20.45
N LYS A 507 -19.69 0.08 21.51
CA LYS A 507 -19.49 0.92 22.71
C LYS A 507 -19.29 2.41 22.35
N VAL A 508 -20.04 2.91 21.37
CA VAL A 508 -19.96 4.33 20.96
C VAL A 508 -20.74 5.18 21.96
N SER A 509 -20.04 6.04 22.70
CA SER A 509 -20.65 6.92 23.69
C SER A 509 -21.57 7.97 23.05
N GLY A 510 -22.74 8.19 23.65
CA GLY A 510 -23.67 9.28 23.28
C GLY A 510 -24.68 8.95 22.18
N ARG A 511 -24.54 7.82 21.47
CA ARG A 511 -25.52 7.35 20.48
C ARG A 511 -26.56 6.41 21.12
N PRO A 512 -27.84 6.46 20.69
CA PRO A 512 -28.84 5.45 21.05
C PRO A 512 -28.32 4.03 20.80
N GLU A 513 -28.62 3.10 21.72
CA GLU A 513 -28.13 1.72 21.65
C GLU A 513 -28.57 1.00 20.36
N ASP A 514 -29.76 1.33 19.88
CA ASP A 514 -30.43 0.73 18.70
C ASP A 514 -30.01 1.35 17.35
N ASP A 515 -29.13 2.36 17.35
CA ASP A 515 -28.65 2.99 16.13
C ASP A 515 -27.77 2.05 15.32
N LYS A 516 -28.03 1.96 14.01
CA LYS A 516 -27.24 1.14 13.08
C LYS A 516 -26.07 1.93 12.53
N ILE A 517 -24.87 1.42 12.74
CA ILE A 517 -23.63 2.01 12.29
C ILE A 517 -23.05 1.17 11.17
N ASN A 518 -22.79 1.81 10.02
CA ASN A 518 -22.04 1.17 8.95
C ASN A 518 -20.53 1.29 9.21
N LEU A 519 -19.85 0.15 9.32
CA LEU A 519 -18.44 0.11 9.73
C LEU A 519 -17.52 0.83 8.74
N ALA A 520 -17.68 0.57 7.44
CA ALA A 520 -16.86 1.24 6.41
C ALA A 520 -17.06 2.75 6.40
N ARG A 521 -18.31 3.23 6.45
CA ARG A 521 -18.59 4.68 6.43
C ARG A 521 -17.90 5.40 7.57
N GLU A 522 -18.03 4.91 8.80
CA GLU A 522 -17.41 5.59 9.95
C GLU A 522 -15.88 5.46 9.93
N THR A 523 -15.34 4.33 9.44
CA THR A 523 -13.90 4.14 9.22
C THR A 523 -13.37 5.15 8.19
N LEU A 524 -14.05 5.32 7.05
CA LEU A 524 -13.68 6.29 6.01
C LEU A 524 -13.74 7.74 6.51
N LYS A 525 -14.76 8.09 7.32
CA LYS A 525 -14.82 9.41 7.96
C LYS A 525 -13.65 9.66 8.90
N GLY A 526 -13.21 8.62 9.62
CA GLY A 526 -12.01 8.68 10.47
C GLY A 526 -10.74 8.90 9.66
N LEU A 527 -10.51 8.07 8.64
CA LEU A 527 -9.34 8.15 7.75
C LEU A 527 -9.24 9.52 7.04
N MET A 528 -10.38 10.07 6.60
CA MET A 528 -10.44 11.38 5.94
C MET A 528 -10.58 12.56 6.91
N GLY A 529 -10.57 12.32 8.23
CA GLY A 529 -10.83 13.33 9.25
C GLY A 529 -9.88 14.52 9.18
N HIS A 530 -8.57 14.27 9.03
CA HIS A 530 -7.54 15.32 8.89
C HIS A 530 -7.72 16.16 7.63
N TRP A 531 -8.02 15.52 6.49
CA TRP A 531 -8.28 16.22 5.23
C TRP A 531 -9.53 17.10 5.33
N LEU A 532 -10.62 16.58 5.91
CA LEU A 532 -11.86 17.32 6.12
C LEU A 532 -11.71 18.50 7.08
N ALA A 533 -10.99 18.31 8.18
CA ALA A 533 -10.75 19.35 9.18
C ALA A 533 -10.02 20.55 8.54
N LYS A 534 -8.92 20.30 7.83
CA LYS A 534 -8.14 21.36 7.17
C LYS A 534 -8.92 22.02 6.02
N LYS A 535 -9.76 21.27 5.30
CA LYS A 535 -10.63 21.82 4.25
C LYS A 535 -11.69 22.80 4.81
N LYS A 536 -12.27 22.52 5.98
CA LYS A 536 -13.29 23.38 6.64
C LYS A 536 -12.71 24.69 7.18
N HIS A 537 -11.43 24.74 7.54
CA HIS A 537 -10.78 25.91 8.11
C HIS A 537 -10.29 26.95 7.08
N LYS A 538 -10.54 26.74 5.78
CA LYS A 538 -10.21 27.75 4.77
C LYS A 538 -11.25 28.88 4.79
N PRO A 539 -10.88 30.14 5.05
CA PRO A 539 -11.80 31.26 4.87
C PRO A 539 -12.23 31.28 3.40
N LYS A 540 -13.54 31.36 3.15
CA LYS A 540 -14.07 31.73 1.82
C LYS A 540 -13.32 32.99 1.37
N PRO A 541 -12.82 33.07 0.12
CA PRO A 541 -12.36 34.34 -0.41
C PRO A 541 -13.51 35.34 -0.25
N GLN A 542 -13.32 36.39 0.54
CA GLN A 542 -14.22 37.53 0.54
C GLN A 542 -14.22 38.04 -0.90
N ALA A 543 -15.36 37.92 -1.57
CA ALA A 543 -15.61 38.72 -2.76
C ALA A 543 -15.49 40.17 -2.31
N SER A 544 -14.44 40.84 -2.78
CA SER A 544 -14.23 42.26 -2.57
C SER A 544 -15.46 43.00 -3.08
N ALA A 545 -16.21 43.58 -2.14
CA ALA A 545 -17.21 44.58 -2.44
C ALA A 545 -16.51 45.77 -3.09
N SER A 546 -16.64 45.88 -4.42
CA SER A 546 -16.42 47.12 -5.15
C SER A 546 -17.79 47.48 -5.70
N GLY A 547 -18.41 48.49 -5.10
CA GLY A 547 -19.70 48.98 -5.53
C GLY A 547 -19.57 49.66 -6.89
N ASP A 548 -20.56 49.43 -7.74
CA ASP A 548 -21.05 50.44 -8.66
C ASP A 548 -22.56 50.23 -8.87
N ILE A 549 -23.29 51.33 -8.69
CA ILE A 549 -24.73 51.46 -8.89
C ILE A 549 -24.97 52.00 -10.30
N LEU A 550 -26.16 51.68 -10.85
CA LEU A 550 -26.82 52.12 -12.10
C LEU A 550 -26.66 51.10 -13.26
N SER A 551 -27.70 50.64 -13.99
CA SER A 551 -29.05 51.19 -14.22
C SER A 551 -30.06 50.09 -14.65
N VAL A 552 -31.33 50.47 -14.55
CA VAL A 552 -32.57 49.72 -14.80
C VAL A 552 -32.86 49.53 -16.29
N LYS A 553 -33.29 48.31 -16.71
CA LYS A 553 -34.52 48.14 -17.51
C LYS A 553 -35.02 46.70 -17.64
N ASP A 554 -36.33 46.59 -17.39
CA ASP A 554 -37.19 45.42 -17.46
C ASP A 554 -37.25 44.69 -18.81
N SER A 555 -37.46 43.38 -18.77
CA SER A 555 -38.57 42.75 -19.51
C SER A 555 -38.92 41.37 -18.95
N LYS A 556 -40.17 41.28 -18.46
CA LYS A 556 -40.85 40.08 -17.96
C LYS A 556 -41.04 39.02 -19.06
N LYS A 557 -40.89 37.74 -18.71
CA LYS A 557 -41.86 36.66 -19.03
C LYS A 557 -41.76 35.51 -18.03
N ASN A 558 -42.94 35.03 -17.63
CA ASN A 558 -43.25 34.22 -16.46
C ASN A 558 -42.83 32.74 -16.54
N PRO A 559 -42.82 32.04 -15.38
CA PRO A 559 -42.38 30.67 -15.21
C PRO A 559 -43.51 29.64 -15.34
N THR A 560 -43.17 28.41 -15.68
CA THR A 560 -43.99 27.23 -15.38
C THR A 560 -43.28 26.40 -14.32
N ALA A 561 -43.87 26.40 -13.13
CA ALA A 561 -43.48 25.60 -11.99
C ALA A 561 -44.05 24.18 -12.09
N SER A 562 -43.28 23.19 -11.65
CA SER A 562 -43.85 22.07 -10.88
C SER A 562 -42.83 21.50 -9.89
N LYS A 563 -42.97 22.00 -8.66
CA LYS A 563 -42.88 21.30 -7.36
C LYS A 563 -41.54 20.66 -6.98
N SER A 564 -40.72 21.50 -6.35
CA SER A 564 -39.92 21.14 -5.18
C SER A 564 -40.84 20.76 -4.00
N GLU A 565 -40.75 19.52 -3.54
CA GLU A 565 -41.13 19.18 -2.17
C GLU A 565 -39.88 19.27 -1.29
N ASP A 566 -39.72 20.42 -0.64
CA ASP A 566 -38.94 20.54 0.57
C ASP A 566 -39.60 19.68 1.65
N SER A 567 -38.86 18.68 2.15
CA SER A 567 -39.12 18.11 3.47
C SER A 567 -37.81 18.05 4.25
N SER A 568 -37.73 18.94 5.23
CA SER A 568 -36.93 18.88 6.45
C SER A 568 -36.04 17.65 6.65
N ALA A 569 -34.73 17.78 6.41
CA ALA A 569 -33.75 17.01 7.16
C ALA A 569 -33.40 17.80 8.42
N ALA A 570 -34.04 17.42 9.52
CA ALA A 570 -33.73 17.86 10.86
C ALA A 570 -32.23 17.72 11.15
N ASN A 571 -31.71 18.56 12.05
CA ASN A 571 -30.37 18.41 12.63
C ASN A 571 -30.20 17.01 13.23
N ASP A 572 -29.68 16.06 12.45
CA ASP A 572 -29.19 14.80 12.99
C ASP A 572 -28.00 15.12 13.91
N PRO A 573 -27.94 14.55 15.13
CA PRO A 573 -26.78 14.71 15.99
C PRO A 573 -25.52 14.18 15.28
N VAL A 574 -24.58 15.08 14.99
CA VAL A 574 -23.29 14.74 14.36
C VAL A 574 -22.38 14.15 15.43
N TYR A 575 -22.36 12.84 15.53
CA TYR A 575 -21.43 12.12 16.40
C TYR A 575 -20.02 12.03 15.79
N PRO A 576 -18.96 12.02 16.60
CA PRO A 576 -17.59 11.92 16.08
C PRO A 576 -17.39 10.57 15.35
N PRO A 577 -16.60 10.57 14.25
CA PRO A 577 -16.21 9.35 13.55
C PRO A 577 -15.20 8.54 14.38
N PHE A 578 -14.80 7.36 13.89
CA PHE A 578 -13.71 6.63 14.53
C PHE A 578 -12.40 7.42 14.46
N GLU A 579 -11.72 7.53 15.59
CA GLU A 579 -10.45 8.24 15.69
C GLU A 579 -9.29 7.29 15.42
N PHE A 580 -8.37 7.73 14.56
CA PHE A 580 -7.12 7.05 14.25
C PHE A 580 -5.97 7.74 15.00
N PRO A 581 -4.93 6.98 15.42
CA PRO A 581 -3.81 7.54 16.17
C PRO A 581 -3.02 8.54 15.34
N SER A 582 -2.58 9.63 15.97
CA SER A 582 -1.64 10.60 15.36
C SER A 582 -0.18 10.18 15.53
N VAL A 583 0.11 9.29 16.49
CA VAL A 583 1.47 8.79 16.79
C VAL A 583 1.94 7.82 15.71
N SER A 584 1.08 6.88 15.31
CA SER A 584 1.32 5.89 14.25
C SER A 584 0.22 6.02 13.18
N PRO A 585 0.18 7.15 12.45
CA PRO A 585 -0.94 7.45 11.57
C PRO A 585 -1.00 6.47 10.40
N PRO A 586 -2.19 5.95 10.05
CA PRO A 586 -2.33 5.10 8.87
C PRO A 586 -2.00 5.84 7.58
N SER A 587 -1.61 5.06 6.58
CA SER A 587 -1.35 5.57 5.23
C SER A 587 -2.43 5.16 4.27
N ILE A 588 -2.95 6.10 3.48
CA ILE A 588 -3.94 5.80 2.45
C ILE A 588 -3.22 5.50 1.14
N ILE A 589 -3.65 4.43 0.48
CA ILE A 589 -3.26 4.08 -0.88
C ILE A 589 -4.50 4.06 -1.77
N THR A 590 -4.50 4.88 -2.82
CA THR A 590 -5.55 4.89 -3.84
C THR A 590 -5.02 5.39 -5.19
N GLU A 591 -5.86 5.33 -6.22
CA GLU A 591 -5.51 5.78 -7.57
C GLU A 591 -6.01 7.20 -7.81
N GLY A 592 -5.09 8.10 -8.14
CA GLY A 592 -5.41 9.50 -8.40
C GLY A 592 -5.99 9.76 -9.79
N SER A 593 -6.24 11.03 -10.11
CA SER A 593 -6.59 11.44 -11.47
C SER A 593 -5.39 11.41 -12.44
N GLN A 594 -4.18 11.54 -11.89
CA GLN A 594 -2.89 11.60 -12.61
C GLN A 594 -2.33 10.22 -13.00
N GLY A 595 -3.19 9.23 -13.23
CA GLY A 595 -2.82 8.00 -13.95
C GLY A 595 -2.11 6.91 -13.15
N GLY A 596 -2.24 6.85 -11.82
CA GLY A 596 -1.83 5.66 -11.07
C GLY A 596 -1.92 5.79 -9.55
N PRO A 597 -1.51 4.74 -8.83
CA PRO A 597 -1.62 4.70 -7.38
C PRO A 597 -0.62 5.66 -6.71
N TRP A 598 -0.99 6.12 -5.52
CA TRP A 598 -0.18 6.95 -4.63
C TRP A 598 -0.41 6.52 -3.18
N ARG A 599 0.59 6.77 -2.32
CA ARG A 599 0.55 6.54 -0.87
C ARG A 599 0.77 7.87 -0.12
N LYS A 600 0.02 8.11 0.96
CA LYS A 600 0.20 9.28 1.84
C LYS A 600 -0.34 9.03 3.25
N LYS A 601 0.34 9.53 4.29
CA LYS A 601 -0.16 9.43 5.68
C LYS A 601 -1.38 10.32 5.90
N ILE A 602 -2.28 9.92 6.80
CA ILE A 602 -3.47 10.72 7.10
C ILE A 602 -3.14 12.12 7.68
N THR A 603 -2.01 12.25 8.38
CA THR A 603 -1.56 13.49 9.02
C THR A 603 -0.95 14.48 8.01
N GLU A 604 -0.41 13.97 6.91
CA GLU A 604 0.22 14.75 5.84
C GLU A 604 -0.80 15.39 4.89
N PHE A 605 -2.07 15.00 4.93
CA PHE A 605 -3.09 15.68 4.13
C PHE A 605 -3.17 17.16 4.49
N THR A 606 -3.20 18.01 3.48
CA THR A 606 -3.20 19.47 3.62
C THR A 606 -4.60 20.07 3.45
N GLY A 607 -5.53 19.32 2.87
CA GLY A 607 -6.88 19.78 2.54
C GLY A 607 -6.95 20.49 1.19
N THR A 608 -5.83 20.60 0.46
CA THR A 608 -5.76 21.19 -0.89
C THR A 608 -5.70 20.15 -2.01
N GLU A 609 -5.65 18.86 -1.66
CA GLU A 609 -5.70 17.76 -2.62
C GLU A 609 -7.01 17.78 -3.42
N ASP A 610 -6.94 17.44 -4.72
CA ASP A 610 -8.11 17.42 -5.60
C ASP A 610 -9.05 16.27 -5.18
N GLU A 611 -10.36 16.54 -5.17
CA GLU A 611 -11.37 15.51 -4.91
C GLU A 611 -11.26 14.35 -5.92
N LYS A 612 -10.82 14.63 -7.15
CA LYS A 612 -10.61 13.60 -8.18
C LYS A 612 -9.51 12.59 -7.85
N ASP A 613 -8.69 12.88 -6.84
CA ASP A 613 -7.64 11.97 -6.38
C ASP A 613 -8.16 10.87 -5.44
N PHE A 614 -9.40 11.01 -4.96
CA PHE A 614 -10.09 10.00 -4.17
C PHE A 614 -11.16 9.26 -4.99
N PRO A 615 -11.52 8.02 -4.62
CA PRO A 615 -12.66 7.34 -5.23
C PRO A 615 -13.97 8.10 -4.96
N LEU A 616 -14.79 8.29 -6.00
CA LEU A 616 -16.06 9.02 -5.89
C LEU A 616 -17.00 8.43 -4.82
N TRP A 617 -17.08 7.10 -4.74
CA TRP A 617 -17.90 6.42 -3.73
C TRP A 617 -17.43 6.69 -2.29
N CYS A 618 -16.13 6.94 -2.10
CA CYS A 618 -15.56 7.28 -0.80
C CYS A 618 -15.97 8.72 -0.42
N LEU A 619 -15.85 9.65 -1.37
CA LEU A 619 -16.29 11.03 -1.19
C LEU A 619 -17.80 11.11 -0.94
N ASP A 620 -18.63 10.37 -1.67
CA ASP A 620 -20.08 10.35 -1.46
C ASP A 620 -20.45 9.81 -0.07
N ALA A 621 -19.76 8.76 0.38
CA ALA A 621 -19.99 8.19 1.71
C ALA A 621 -19.60 9.15 2.84
N VAL A 622 -18.53 9.93 2.64
CA VAL A 622 -17.94 10.79 3.67
C VAL A 622 -18.55 12.19 3.68
N LEU A 623 -18.70 12.83 2.52
CA LEU A 623 -19.20 14.21 2.37
C LEU A 623 -20.73 14.26 2.30
N ASN A 624 -21.35 13.35 1.54
CA ASN A 624 -22.78 13.39 1.23
C ASN A 624 -23.61 12.44 2.10
N ASN A 625 -22.97 11.60 2.92
CA ASN A 625 -23.60 10.46 3.61
C ASN A 625 -24.41 9.54 2.67
N ARG A 626 -24.07 9.52 1.38
CA ARG A 626 -24.73 8.71 0.35
C ARG A 626 -23.95 7.44 0.14
N LEU A 627 -24.62 6.30 0.27
CA LEU A 627 -24.03 4.99 0.07
C LEU A 627 -24.54 4.40 -1.24
N PRO A 628 -23.71 3.64 -1.99
CA PRO A 628 -24.16 2.93 -3.17
C PRO A 628 -25.38 2.06 -2.88
N PRO A 629 -26.28 1.84 -3.86
CA PRO A 629 -27.44 0.98 -3.69
C PRO A 629 -27.00 -0.39 -3.18
N ARG A 630 -27.47 -0.75 -1.99
CA ARG A 630 -27.10 -2.02 -1.37
C ARG A 630 -28.05 -3.11 -1.83
N GLU A 631 -27.49 -4.26 -2.18
CA GLU A 631 -28.24 -5.51 -2.15
C GLU A 631 -28.44 -5.92 -0.68
N ASN A 632 -29.37 -5.25 0.00
CA ASN A 632 -29.80 -5.67 1.33
C ASN A 632 -30.53 -7.01 1.19
N THR A 633 -29.78 -8.10 1.30
CA THR A 633 -30.32 -9.47 1.40
C THR A 633 -31.05 -9.61 2.73
N LYS A 634 -32.31 -9.11 2.79
CA LYS A 634 -33.20 -9.37 3.93
C LYS A 634 -33.25 -10.87 4.16
N LEU A 635 -33.21 -11.26 5.43
CA LEU A 635 -33.35 -12.65 5.83
C LEU A 635 -34.84 -12.96 5.96
N SER A 636 -35.27 -14.00 5.26
CA SER A 636 -36.64 -14.47 5.39
C SER A 636 -36.73 -15.62 6.39
N PHE A 637 -37.78 -15.61 7.20
CA PHE A 637 -37.98 -16.57 8.27
C PHE A 637 -39.46 -16.82 8.57
N PHE A 638 -39.75 -17.96 9.18
CA PHE A 638 -41.06 -18.32 9.71
C PHE A 638 -41.07 -18.20 11.23
N LEU A 639 -42.23 -17.85 11.78
CA LEU A 639 -42.44 -17.65 13.21
C LEU A 639 -43.67 -18.44 13.66
N HIS A 640 -43.46 -19.49 14.44
CA HIS A 640 -44.50 -20.44 14.84
C HIS A 640 -44.56 -20.61 16.37
N PRO A 641 -45.74 -20.91 16.95
CA PRO A 641 -45.81 -21.33 18.35
C PRO A 641 -45.12 -22.70 18.52
N CYS A 642 -44.50 -22.94 19.69
CA CYS A 642 -43.97 -24.28 20.01
C CYS A 642 -45.09 -25.33 20.03
N GLU A 643 -44.80 -26.51 19.49
CA GLU A 643 -45.70 -27.67 19.51
C GLU A 643 -46.13 -27.99 20.96
N GLY A 644 -47.45 -28.03 21.20
CA GLY A 644 -48.04 -28.26 22.53
C GLY A 644 -48.27 -27.02 23.40
N SER A 645 -48.03 -25.80 22.89
CA SER A 645 -48.36 -24.56 23.60
C SER A 645 -49.77 -24.05 23.25
N ASN A 646 -50.56 -23.60 24.24
CA ASN A 646 -51.90 -23.00 24.06
C ASN A 646 -51.84 -21.55 23.53
N VAL A 647 -50.80 -21.23 22.75
CA VAL A 647 -50.47 -19.87 22.36
C VAL A 647 -50.98 -19.61 20.94
N GLN A 648 -51.69 -18.50 20.73
CA GLN A 648 -52.26 -18.15 19.42
C GLN A 648 -51.17 -17.97 18.35
N VAL A 649 -51.53 -18.32 17.10
CA VAL A 649 -50.67 -18.14 15.92
C VAL A 649 -50.63 -16.65 15.58
N VAL A 650 -49.47 -16.02 15.83
CA VAL A 650 -49.26 -14.58 15.66
C VAL A 650 -49.07 -14.19 14.19
N THR A 651 -48.58 -15.10 13.35
CA THR A 651 -48.37 -14.85 11.91
C THR A 651 -48.65 -16.09 11.08
N LEU A 652 -49.41 -15.91 9.99
CA LEU A 652 -49.78 -16.97 9.04
C LEU A 652 -48.82 -17.06 7.83
N GLY A 653 -47.84 -16.18 7.70
CA GLY A 653 -47.00 -16.06 6.51
C GLY A 653 -45.51 -15.83 6.79
N LYS A 654 -44.71 -15.90 5.71
CA LYS A 654 -43.26 -15.70 5.71
C LYS A 654 -42.91 -14.24 6.05
N LEU A 655 -42.06 -14.04 7.05
CA LEU A 655 -41.56 -12.72 7.47
C LEU A 655 -40.20 -12.44 6.82
N SER A 656 -39.88 -11.15 6.66
CA SER A 656 -38.61 -10.70 6.10
C SER A 656 -38.06 -9.52 6.90
N ALA A 657 -36.82 -9.66 7.40
CA ALA A 657 -36.18 -8.65 8.23
C ALA A 657 -34.71 -8.44 7.84
N PRO A 658 -34.10 -7.29 8.23
CA PRO A 658 -32.67 -7.11 8.11
C PRO A 658 -31.90 -8.22 8.84
N ARG A 659 -30.77 -8.66 8.26
CA ARG A 659 -29.88 -9.68 8.83
C ARG A 659 -29.38 -9.35 10.24
N ILE A 660 -29.20 -8.06 10.53
CA ILE A 660 -28.78 -7.52 11.82
C ILE A 660 -29.92 -7.48 12.87
N LEU A 661 -31.19 -7.76 12.52
CA LEU A 661 -32.28 -7.69 13.50
C LEU A 661 -31.99 -8.61 14.70
N ARG A 662 -32.07 -8.08 15.92
CA ARG A 662 -31.87 -8.84 17.17
C ARG A 662 -33.10 -9.66 17.53
N VAL A 663 -32.90 -10.79 18.20
CA VAL A 663 -33.97 -11.64 18.71
C VAL A 663 -34.89 -10.87 19.65
N HIS A 664 -34.38 -9.95 20.49
CA HIS A 664 -35.22 -9.09 21.33
C HIS A 664 -36.31 -8.33 20.55
N LYS A 665 -36.03 -7.86 19.32
CA LYS A 665 -37.03 -7.20 18.48
C LYS A 665 -38.08 -8.17 17.95
N VAL A 666 -37.71 -9.42 17.70
CA VAL A 666 -38.66 -10.51 17.39
C VAL A 666 -39.52 -10.81 18.60
N THR A 667 -38.93 -10.89 19.80
CA THR A 667 -39.67 -11.07 21.05
C THR A 667 -40.70 -9.96 21.26
N ASN A 668 -40.31 -8.69 21.10
CA ASN A 668 -41.22 -7.55 21.24
C ASN A 668 -42.34 -7.59 20.20
N TYR A 669 -42.04 -7.97 18.95
CA TYR A 669 -43.06 -8.16 17.93
C TYR A 669 -44.11 -9.21 18.32
N VAL A 670 -43.68 -10.33 18.90
CA VAL A 670 -44.59 -11.37 19.40
C VAL A 670 -45.42 -10.85 20.57
N VAL A 671 -44.80 -10.17 21.55
CA VAL A 671 -45.50 -9.59 22.70
C VAL A 671 -46.57 -8.58 22.25
N GLU A 672 -46.22 -7.66 21.35
CA GLU A 672 -47.15 -6.65 20.85
C GLU A 672 -48.34 -7.28 20.14
N LYS A 673 -48.11 -8.29 19.30
CA LYS A 673 -49.20 -8.99 18.60
C LYS A 673 -50.10 -9.79 19.54
N MET A 674 -49.54 -10.47 20.54
CA MET A 674 -50.34 -11.19 21.54
C MET A 674 -51.18 -10.26 22.42
N VAL A 675 -50.65 -9.09 22.77
CA VAL A 675 -51.38 -8.09 23.56
C VAL A 675 -52.50 -7.44 22.73
N LEU A 676 -52.27 -7.21 21.43
CA LEU A 676 -53.29 -6.67 20.53
C LEU A 676 -54.43 -7.67 20.23
N ASP A 677 -54.13 -8.99 20.19
CA ASP A 677 -55.12 -10.04 19.93
C ASP A 677 -55.83 -10.57 21.20
N SER A 678 -55.59 -9.95 22.37
CA SER A 678 -56.32 -10.25 23.60
C SER A 678 -57.70 -9.55 23.59
N PRO A 679 -58.83 -10.27 23.50
CA PRO A 679 -60.13 -9.64 23.37
C PRO A 679 -60.52 -8.90 24.66
N LEU A 680 -60.74 -7.59 24.54
CA LEU A 680 -61.54 -6.79 25.47
C LEU A 680 -63.00 -7.26 25.37
N ASP A 681 -63.34 -8.40 25.95
CA ASP A 681 -64.74 -8.79 26.14
C ASP A 681 -64.87 -9.82 27.26
N SER A 682 -65.11 -9.32 28.48
CA SER A 682 -65.81 -10.07 29.53
C SER A 682 -66.18 -9.11 30.66
N LEU A 683 -67.25 -8.34 30.45
CA LEU A 683 -68.17 -7.86 31.49
C LEU A 683 -69.46 -7.44 30.79
N ALA A 684 -70.42 -8.35 30.69
CA ALA A 684 -71.75 -8.10 30.15
C ALA A 684 -72.76 -7.87 31.28
N ILE A 685 -73.65 -6.89 31.05
CA ILE A 685 -75.05 -6.78 31.54
C ILE A 685 -75.26 -6.34 33.01
N ASP A 686 -75.86 -5.16 33.24
CA ASP A 686 -77.32 -5.04 33.48
C ASP A 686 -77.82 -3.58 33.42
N GLY A 687 -79.10 -3.39 33.07
CA GLY A 687 -79.72 -2.10 32.75
C GLY A 687 -80.32 -1.32 33.94
N GLY A 688 -80.59 -0.03 33.70
CA GLY A 688 -81.39 0.84 34.59
C GLY A 688 -80.90 2.29 34.65
N PRO A 689 -81.78 3.30 34.82
CA PRO A 689 -81.66 4.60 34.13
C PRO A 689 -80.86 5.69 34.85
N GLN A 690 -80.41 6.67 34.06
CA GLN A 690 -79.71 7.90 34.47
C GLN A 690 -80.39 8.67 35.62
N PRO A 691 -79.58 9.49 36.33
CA PRO A 691 -79.85 10.91 36.27
C PRO A 691 -78.62 11.79 35.97
N LEU A 692 -78.91 12.88 35.28
CA LEU A 692 -78.09 14.06 35.00
C LEU A 692 -77.38 14.60 36.25
N PHE A 693 -76.12 15.03 36.15
CA PHE A 693 -75.66 16.34 36.64
C PHE A 693 -74.28 16.70 36.08
N ALA A 694 -74.11 18.00 35.89
CA ALA A 694 -73.07 18.70 35.17
C ALA A 694 -71.76 18.91 35.96
N GLY A 695 -70.69 19.26 35.23
CA GLY A 695 -69.76 20.30 35.69
C GLY A 695 -68.39 19.84 36.19
N ASN A 696 -67.42 19.91 35.27
CA ASN A 696 -66.01 20.30 35.44
C ASN A 696 -65.33 20.20 36.83
N GLY A 697 -64.25 19.42 36.85
CA GLY A 697 -62.94 19.93 37.26
C GLY A 697 -62.27 19.25 38.46
N LEU A 698 -61.03 18.82 38.22
CA LEU A 698 -59.96 18.42 39.16
C LEU A 698 -59.96 16.95 39.64
N LEU A 699 -59.12 16.14 38.98
CA LEU A 699 -58.48 14.95 39.56
C LEU A 699 -56.95 15.08 39.46
N PRO A 700 -56.18 14.87 40.56
CA PRO A 700 -54.73 14.80 40.54
C PRO A 700 -54.22 13.41 40.09
N SER A 701 -53.01 13.41 39.52
CA SER A 701 -52.03 12.32 39.42
C SER A 701 -52.51 10.91 39.82
N GLY A 702 -52.88 10.10 38.83
CA GLY A 702 -53.19 8.68 38.97
C GLY A 702 -52.40 7.86 37.96
N SER A 703 -51.52 7.01 38.48
CA SER A 703 -50.79 5.94 37.78
C SER A 703 -51.63 5.23 36.71
N LYS A 704 -51.11 5.15 35.47
CA LYS A 704 -51.73 4.36 34.39
C LYS A 704 -51.75 2.87 34.75
N PRO A 705 -52.91 2.18 34.75
CA PRO A 705 -53.05 0.78 35.13
C PRO A 705 -52.70 -0.21 33.99
N TRP A 706 -51.58 0.01 33.27
CA TRP A 706 -51.19 -0.77 32.07
C TRP A 706 -49.85 -1.53 32.20
N GLN A 707 -49.30 -1.64 33.41
CA GLN A 707 -48.01 -2.32 33.65
C GLN A 707 -48.12 -3.76 34.18
N LYS A 708 -49.32 -4.33 34.36
CA LYS A 708 -49.46 -5.71 34.85
C LYS A 708 -49.80 -6.65 33.69
N LEU A 709 -48.88 -7.61 33.46
CA LEU A 709 -48.93 -8.76 32.54
C LEU A 709 -48.41 -8.50 31.11
N LYS A 710 -47.12 -8.11 30.96
CA LYS A 710 -46.39 -8.52 29.75
C LYS A 710 -45.98 -9.98 29.93
N PRO A 711 -46.46 -10.92 29.09
CA PRO A 711 -45.95 -12.28 29.13
C PRO A 711 -44.45 -12.26 28.81
N SER A 712 -43.64 -12.95 29.61
CA SER A 712 -42.25 -13.19 29.26
C SER A 712 -42.24 -14.20 28.12
N ILE A 713 -41.63 -13.86 26.97
CA ILE A 713 -41.64 -14.70 25.77
C ILE A 713 -40.21 -15.17 25.48
N GLU A 714 -40.06 -16.47 25.25
CA GLU A 714 -38.84 -17.06 24.76
C GLU A 714 -38.95 -17.35 23.27
N ILE A 715 -37.90 -17.02 22.52
CA ILE A 715 -37.74 -17.41 21.12
C ILE A 715 -36.74 -18.56 21.06
N LEU A 716 -37.07 -19.59 20.29
CA LEU A 716 -36.30 -20.81 20.12
C LEU A 716 -35.99 -21.06 18.64
N CYS A 717 -34.87 -21.71 18.37
CA CYS A 717 -34.55 -22.27 17.05
C CYS A 717 -33.92 -23.65 17.27
N ASN A 718 -34.35 -24.68 16.54
CA ASN A 718 -33.91 -26.06 16.75
C ASN A 718 -34.00 -26.51 18.24
N ASN A 719 -35.08 -26.13 18.93
CA ASN A 719 -35.33 -26.38 20.37
C ASN A 719 -34.33 -25.75 21.35
N GLN A 720 -33.46 -24.85 20.90
CA GLN A 720 -32.56 -24.07 21.75
C GLN A 720 -33.13 -22.67 21.99
N VAL A 721 -33.14 -22.21 23.25
CA VAL A 721 -33.52 -20.82 23.60
C VAL A 721 -32.46 -19.85 23.10
N LEU A 722 -32.89 -18.84 22.35
CA LEU A 722 -32.02 -17.83 21.75
C LEU A 722 -31.75 -16.69 22.72
N ALA A 723 -30.49 -16.23 22.78
CA ALA A 723 -30.16 -15.03 23.54
C ALA A 723 -30.77 -13.78 22.88
N PRO A 724 -31.32 -12.82 23.65
CA PRO A 724 -31.98 -11.63 23.09
C PRO A 724 -31.08 -10.77 22.19
N GLU A 725 -29.77 -10.78 22.45
CA GLU A 725 -28.76 -10.00 21.71
C GLU A 725 -28.34 -10.63 20.38
N MET A 726 -28.65 -11.91 20.14
CA MET A 726 -28.27 -12.56 18.89
C MET A 726 -28.98 -11.94 17.69
N SER A 727 -28.25 -11.73 16.59
CA SER A 727 -28.84 -11.30 15.32
C SER A 727 -29.40 -12.49 14.54
N LEU A 728 -30.40 -12.25 13.67
CA LEU A 728 -30.95 -13.27 12.79
C LEU A 728 -29.87 -13.92 11.89
N ALA A 729 -28.86 -13.16 11.46
CA ALA A 729 -27.71 -13.70 10.73
C ALA A 729 -26.93 -14.73 11.56
N THR A 730 -26.68 -14.42 12.83
CA THR A 730 -25.95 -15.28 13.76
C THR A 730 -26.74 -16.57 14.02
N VAL A 731 -28.05 -16.45 14.26
CA VAL A 731 -28.94 -17.60 14.43
C VAL A 731 -28.92 -18.49 13.18
N ARG A 732 -29.01 -17.89 11.98
CA ARG A 732 -28.98 -18.65 10.71
C ARG A 732 -27.68 -19.42 10.52
N VAL A 733 -26.53 -18.81 10.80
CA VAL A 733 -25.21 -19.42 10.57
C VAL A 733 -24.87 -20.47 11.62
N TYR A 734 -25.11 -20.19 12.91
CA TYR A 734 -24.59 -21.04 13.98
C TYR A 734 -25.61 -21.97 14.63
N ILE A 735 -26.92 -21.68 14.54
CA ILE A 735 -27.96 -22.47 15.22
C ILE A 735 -28.80 -23.23 14.19
N TRP A 736 -29.30 -22.56 13.16
CA TRP A 736 -30.16 -23.16 12.13
C TRP A 736 -29.40 -24.18 11.28
N LYS A 737 -28.24 -23.79 10.72
CA LYS A 737 -27.33 -24.62 9.90
C LYS A 737 -27.96 -25.37 8.72
N LYS A 738 -29.20 -25.03 8.32
CA LYS A 738 -29.91 -25.63 7.19
C LYS A 738 -30.00 -24.64 6.01
N PRO A 739 -30.08 -25.14 4.75
CA PRO A 739 -30.19 -24.28 3.57
C PRO A 739 -31.57 -23.59 3.46
N GLU A 740 -32.58 -24.17 4.10
CA GLU A 740 -33.97 -23.71 4.12
C GLU A 740 -34.12 -22.32 4.78
N ASP A 741 -35.32 -21.73 4.65
CA ASP A 741 -35.69 -20.52 5.37
C ASP A 741 -35.58 -20.76 6.89
N LEU A 742 -35.17 -19.74 7.64
CA LEU A 742 -35.01 -19.84 9.09
C LEU A 742 -36.38 -20.08 9.75
N ILE A 743 -36.48 -21.05 10.65
CA ILE A 743 -37.70 -21.26 11.46
C ILE A 743 -37.41 -20.89 12.90
N LEU A 744 -38.21 -19.96 13.44
CA LEU A 744 -38.18 -19.54 14.83
C LEU A 744 -39.49 -19.96 15.51
N ASN A 745 -39.36 -20.54 16.70
CA ASN A 745 -40.48 -20.96 17.53
C ASN A 745 -40.61 -20.03 18.73
N TYR A 746 -41.82 -19.72 19.20
CA TYR A 746 -42.03 -18.91 20.40
C TYR A 746 -42.91 -19.60 21.44
N ARG A 747 -42.67 -19.32 22.72
CA ARG A 747 -43.49 -19.79 23.85
C ARG A 747 -43.51 -18.77 24.99
N VAL A 748 -44.54 -18.84 25.83
CA VAL A 748 -44.59 -18.08 27.08
C VAL A 748 -43.65 -18.74 28.08
N ALA A 749 -42.71 -17.97 28.63
CA ALA A 749 -41.78 -18.43 29.66
C ALA A 749 -42.56 -18.75 30.94
N ILE A 750 -42.31 -19.93 31.49
CA ILE A 750 -42.87 -20.33 32.78
C ILE A 750 -42.01 -19.61 33.84
N ALA A 751 -42.61 -18.74 34.64
CA ALA A 751 -41.93 -18.13 35.76
C ALA A 751 -41.40 -19.24 36.69
N ARG A 752 -40.07 -19.31 36.84
CA ARG A 752 -39.44 -20.15 37.85
C ARG A 752 -39.32 -19.38 39.16
#